data_AF-A0A6P8H824-F1
#
_entry.id   AF-A0A6P8H824-F1
#
_cell.length_a   1.000
_cell.length_b   1.000
_cell.length_c   1.000
_cell.angle_alpha   90.00
_cell.angle_beta   90.00
_cell.angle_gamma   90.00
#
_symmetry.space_group_name_H-M   'P 1'
#
loop_
_entity.id
_entity.type
_entity.pdbx_description
1 polymer ?
#
loop_
_entity_poly.entity_id
_entity_poly.type
_entity_poly.pdbx_seq_one_letter_code
_entity_poly.pdbx_strand_id
1 'polypeptide(L)'
;MKDESDRQTKIALTKVIQESLRNPEKKNEFVREGTIDLLSELCRSKKSREIKAFALATMGVLCHGNQPAKDMIMNIGGLRTILSLCSTVEDGSNTDINTREKESRLLSHEQSAALLQKLTYKDEICQADLVTAGAIRRLIQLCDVFNPTGSHSNCCHVPSQYSDKANKLFTDLTVNKKLIGKVHELSKEESTKVIQNLIQSEAEIDCLREELNKIYNIDLYDTITEKDIHISNELITRGMAWPDLNSTSILPSEERNSPQKETKGIVWSDIRLSQVIDAGHFWAHIGGDSIGKSITAIDTFLRSQELAPYPDMPQPGDMVCVLETMASQKTTYRARVLDVSSSDEGLKAKVFAVDFGFTNVVPGMSLFILPRDPDSLPPQVSLCTLSGVQAKPKHAAILEYAAGALRNLSESNEDYISYIFMSSGIEALLKLCSIPNKKILIQVLGALMNISLDFRYRARIGYLGGVKILMDICLQYEEEDDVLLLALGTLQNIMVATVINRSRTADCHGLTIFVHLYLKTTNEEVKNRALRALKNLVGGSSSDSPERKNVLDLTAVMDECPTTQKRFSLSVTGDSEEHCKLSPRRLRTRKKRNRGMIEAKPTHISLSMDCIKKASSELSETDTSSDDDYAGRWTSETDGDTDGESLIKDLSTYTPSYSTLESPGTECENYYVQTHHMPFGEDETHEFSSQTNVHNISKRKIMKSLCAFLNNKKCGTIYIGVRGNGEISGVKVKRKERDLLRLGLDEMIDMFKPPLLHDMYKIDFIPVVRPQGSESAVTRNYVEERYVIQISLLKCTGLIYTIKGGKCYFRHKSANIELTTQEIREKTIHEQEVVYNTEIKRLRKELKGMRKQLAERTSGSDSPVPSSSPTSQPVTPETDKKSHEEVPIATTVQARTDHVKKQDECENHACVVM
;
A
#
# COMPACT_ATOMS: atom_id res chain seq x y z
N MET A 1 16.71 -47.90 -7.59
CA MET A 1 18.08 -47.51 -8.00
C MET A 1 18.32 -46.01 -7.90
N LYS A 2 17.43 -45.13 -8.42
CA LYS A 2 17.60 -43.66 -8.32
C LYS A 2 17.66 -43.15 -6.87
N ASP A 3 16.77 -43.64 -6.01
CA ASP A 3 16.75 -43.25 -4.58
C ASP A 3 17.98 -43.73 -3.80
N GLU A 4 18.55 -44.89 -4.15
CA GLU A 4 19.76 -45.40 -3.48
C GLU A 4 21.01 -44.60 -3.90
N SER A 5 21.11 -44.22 -5.18
CA SER A 5 22.16 -43.30 -5.66
C SER A 5 22.05 -41.95 -4.95
N ASP A 6 20.84 -41.41 -4.83
CA ASP A 6 20.58 -40.13 -4.19
C ASP A 6 20.92 -40.16 -2.68
N ARG A 7 20.59 -41.27 -2.01
CA ARG A 7 20.96 -41.54 -0.62
C ARG A 7 22.49 -41.61 -0.43
N GLN A 8 23.20 -42.30 -1.31
CA GLN A 8 24.66 -42.40 -1.25
C GLN A 8 25.34 -41.04 -1.48
N THR A 9 24.86 -40.25 -2.45
CA THR A 9 25.36 -38.88 -2.67
C THR A 9 25.15 -38.02 -1.43
N LYS A 10 23.97 -38.06 -0.81
CA LYS A 10 23.66 -37.33 0.43
C LYS A 10 24.61 -37.72 1.58
N ILE A 11 24.89 -39.01 1.76
CA ILE A 11 25.83 -39.50 2.77
C ILE A 11 27.25 -38.97 2.50
N ALA A 12 27.70 -39.00 1.23
CA ALA A 12 29.02 -38.49 0.86
C ALA A 12 29.15 -36.98 1.14
N LEU A 13 28.18 -36.17 0.72
CA LEU A 13 28.16 -34.73 0.98
C LEU A 13 28.13 -34.41 2.48
N THR A 14 27.35 -35.17 3.25
CA THR A 14 27.31 -35.02 4.72
C THR A 14 28.66 -35.30 5.37
N LYS A 15 29.42 -36.29 4.87
CA LYS A 15 30.79 -36.56 5.36
C LYS A 15 31.74 -35.41 5.05
N VAL A 16 31.68 -34.83 3.85
CA VAL A 16 32.50 -33.65 3.50
C VAL A 16 32.19 -32.47 4.42
N ILE A 17 30.91 -32.21 4.68
CA ILE A 17 30.47 -31.17 5.64
C ILE A 17 31.04 -31.43 7.03
N GLN A 18 30.84 -32.64 7.58
CA GLN A 18 31.31 -32.99 8.92
C GLN A 18 32.83 -32.88 9.05
N GLU A 19 33.56 -33.36 8.04
CA GLU A 19 35.02 -33.31 8.03
C GLU A 19 35.53 -31.87 7.92
N SER A 20 34.91 -31.04 7.09
CA SER A 20 35.25 -29.62 6.93
C SER A 20 34.94 -28.78 8.17
N LEU A 21 33.94 -29.18 8.96
CA LEU A 21 33.61 -28.54 10.23
C LEU A 21 34.55 -28.97 11.36
N ARG A 22 34.99 -30.24 11.36
CA ARG A 22 35.95 -30.77 12.35
C ARG A 22 37.36 -30.27 12.09
N ASN A 23 37.77 -30.19 10.82
CA ASN A 23 39.13 -29.90 10.39
C ASN A 23 39.11 -28.78 9.32
N PRO A 24 39.16 -27.49 9.72
CA PRO A 24 39.08 -26.35 8.79
C PRO A 24 40.17 -26.35 7.69
N GLU A 25 41.37 -26.86 8.00
CA GLU A 25 42.50 -27.00 7.06
C GLU A 25 42.14 -27.86 5.83
N LYS A 26 41.27 -28.87 6.01
CA LYS A 26 40.84 -29.78 4.94
C LYS A 26 39.97 -29.12 3.90
N LYS A 27 39.40 -27.93 4.18
CA LYS A 27 38.64 -27.18 3.17
C LYS A 27 39.49 -26.90 1.93
N ASN A 28 40.77 -26.52 2.12
CA ASN A 28 41.69 -26.25 1.01
C ASN A 28 42.12 -27.53 0.28
N GLU A 29 42.15 -28.67 0.96
CA GLU A 29 42.37 -29.97 0.34
C GLU A 29 41.21 -30.32 -0.59
N PHE A 30 39.96 -30.26 -0.11
CA PHE A 30 38.78 -30.50 -0.94
C PHE A 30 38.66 -29.55 -2.14
N VAL A 31 39.02 -28.28 -1.97
CA VAL A 31 39.06 -27.30 -3.08
C VAL A 31 40.09 -27.73 -4.13
N ARG A 32 41.30 -28.11 -3.70
CA ARG A 32 42.38 -28.59 -4.61
C ARG A 32 42.01 -29.90 -5.32
N GLU A 33 41.22 -30.76 -4.69
CA GLU A 33 40.71 -32.00 -5.26
C GLU A 33 39.59 -31.79 -6.30
N GLY A 34 39.17 -30.55 -6.57
CA GLY A 34 38.10 -30.25 -7.54
C GLY A 34 36.69 -30.46 -7.01
N THR A 35 36.51 -30.48 -5.67
CA THR A 35 35.19 -30.70 -5.06
C THR A 35 34.17 -29.62 -5.48
N ILE A 36 34.61 -28.37 -5.66
CA ILE A 36 33.70 -27.27 -6.06
C ILE A 36 33.16 -27.45 -7.49
N ASP A 37 33.97 -27.96 -8.41
CA ASP A 37 33.54 -28.30 -9.77
C ASP A 37 32.44 -29.36 -9.74
N LEU A 38 32.67 -30.45 -8.98
CA LEU A 38 31.72 -31.53 -8.80
C LEU A 38 30.39 -31.03 -8.20
N LEU A 39 30.47 -30.17 -7.18
CA LEU A 39 29.28 -29.59 -6.54
C LEU A 39 28.50 -28.69 -7.51
N SER A 40 29.22 -27.93 -8.35
CA SER A 40 28.62 -27.08 -9.39
C SER A 40 27.94 -27.93 -10.46
N GLU A 41 28.55 -29.05 -10.87
CA GLU A 41 27.95 -30.01 -11.80
C GLU A 41 26.70 -30.68 -11.19
N LEU A 42 26.74 -31.07 -9.92
CA LEU A 42 25.57 -31.61 -9.21
C LEU A 42 24.41 -30.63 -9.19
N CYS A 43 24.66 -29.33 -8.99
CA CYS A 43 23.64 -28.28 -9.04
C CYS A 43 23.01 -28.14 -10.44
N ARG A 44 23.80 -28.30 -11.52
CA ARG A 44 23.33 -28.26 -12.92
C ARG A 44 22.66 -29.55 -13.38
N SER A 45 22.89 -30.66 -12.70
CA SER A 45 22.37 -31.97 -13.07
C SER A 45 20.83 -32.09 -12.95
N LYS A 46 20.27 -33.18 -13.50
CA LYS A 46 18.85 -33.55 -13.37
C LYS A 46 18.52 -34.26 -12.02
N LYS A 47 19.41 -34.17 -11.02
CA LYS A 47 19.19 -34.72 -9.68
C LYS A 47 18.08 -33.96 -8.94
N SER A 48 17.55 -34.60 -7.89
CA SER A 48 16.50 -34.04 -7.03
C SER A 48 16.93 -32.70 -6.42
N ARG A 49 15.97 -31.79 -6.18
CA ARG A 49 16.24 -30.49 -5.52
C ARG A 49 16.85 -30.66 -4.13
N GLU A 50 16.52 -31.74 -3.42
CA GLU A 50 17.15 -32.09 -2.15
C GLU A 50 18.68 -32.24 -2.31
N ILE A 51 19.15 -33.00 -3.30
CA ILE A 51 20.60 -33.15 -3.55
C ILE A 51 21.25 -31.82 -3.89
N LYS A 52 20.60 -31.01 -4.72
CA LYS A 52 21.10 -29.67 -5.06
C LYS A 52 21.26 -28.82 -3.81
N ALA A 53 20.30 -28.89 -2.88
CA ALA A 53 20.40 -28.21 -1.59
C ALA A 53 21.57 -28.73 -0.74
N PHE A 54 21.81 -30.05 -0.69
CA PHE A 54 22.99 -30.61 0.00
C PHE A 54 24.31 -30.20 -0.67
N ALA A 55 24.34 -30.10 -2.00
CA ALA A 55 25.51 -29.62 -2.72
C ALA A 55 25.80 -28.15 -2.36
N LEU A 56 24.78 -27.29 -2.39
CA LEU A 56 24.88 -25.88 -1.97
C LEU A 56 25.32 -25.72 -0.51
N ALA A 57 24.76 -26.54 0.39
CA ALA A 57 25.18 -26.56 1.80
C ALA A 57 26.66 -26.90 1.95
N THR A 58 27.14 -27.89 1.19
CA THR A 58 28.55 -28.29 1.16
C THR A 58 29.43 -27.15 0.63
N MET A 59 29.03 -26.50 -0.48
CA MET A 59 29.72 -25.31 -1.01
C MET A 59 29.77 -24.19 0.05
N GLY A 60 28.66 -23.94 0.76
CA GLY A 60 28.60 -22.92 1.82
C GLY A 60 29.57 -23.20 2.97
N VAL A 61 29.74 -24.45 3.39
CA VAL A 61 30.71 -24.83 4.43
C VAL A 61 32.15 -24.63 3.94
N LEU A 62 32.44 -25.02 2.70
CA LEU A 62 33.76 -24.85 2.08
C LEU A 62 34.13 -23.37 1.93
N CYS A 63 33.20 -22.51 1.52
CA CYS A 63 33.43 -21.06 1.35
C CYS A 63 33.55 -20.28 2.65
N HIS A 64 33.04 -20.81 3.76
CA HIS A 64 33.03 -20.06 5.01
C HIS A 64 34.45 -19.81 5.52
N GLY A 65 34.90 -18.55 5.40
CA GLY A 65 36.24 -18.11 5.78
C GLY A 65 37.35 -18.58 4.85
N ASN A 66 37.03 -19.02 3.62
CA ASN A 66 37.99 -19.59 2.68
C ASN A 66 37.93 -18.85 1.33
N GLN A 67 38.92 -17.99 1.07
CA GLN A 67 38.98 -17.19 -0.15
C GLN A 67 39.20 -18.03 -1.42
N PRO A 68 40.14 -19.00 -1.47
CA PRO A 68 40.29 -19.89 -2.63
C PRO A 68 38.99 -20.58 -3.07
N ALA A 69 38.17 -21.01 -2.09
CA ALA A 69 36.87 -21.61 -2.38
C ALA A 69 35.89 -20.62 -3.02
N LYS A 70 35.86 -19.36 -2.56
CA LYS A 70 35.02 -18.31 -3.14
C LYS A 70 35.45 -18.04 -4.59
N ASP A 71 36.73 -17.74 -4.80
CA ASP A 71 37.28 -17.40 -6.12
C ASP A 71 36.98 -18.51 -7.15
N MET A 72 37.09 -19.77 -6.73
CA MET A 72 36.80 -20.91 -7.59
C MET A 72 35.33 -20.95 -8.04
N ILE A 73 34.36 -20.72 -7.14
CA ILE A 73 32.93 -20.66 -7.51
C ILE A 73 32.67 -19.57 -8.55
N MET A 74 33.31 -18.42 -8.39
CA MET A 74 33.17 -17.29 -9.30
C MET A 74 33.71 -17.65 -10.69
N ASN A 75 34.91 -18.23 -10.74
CA ASN A 75 35.59 -18.63 -11.98
C ASN A 75 34.84 -19.71 -12.78
N ILE A 76 34.17 -20.65 -12.11
CA ILE A 76 33.44 -21.76 -12.77
C ILE A 76 32.05 -21.31 -13.30
N GLY A 77 31.69 -20.04 -13.11
CA GLY A 77 30.35 -19.53 -13.45
C GLY A 77 29.24 -20.16 -12.58
N GLY A 78 29.57 -20.53 -11.33
CA GLY A 78 28.63 -21.12 -10.38
C GLY A 78 27.47 -20.19 -10.02
N LEU A 79 27.69 -18.87 -10.09
CA LEU A 79 26.71 -17.85 -9.70
C LEU A 79 25.38 -17.94 -10.44
N ARG A 80 25.40 -18.09 -11.78
CA ARG A 80 24.17 -18.23 -12.56
C ARG A 80 23.35 -19.45 -12.12
N THR A 81 24.04 -20.54 -11.76
CA THR A 81 23.39 -21.76 -11.28
C THR A 81 22.78 -21.52 -9.90
N ILE A 82 23.52 -20.92 -8.96
CA ILE A 82 23.03 -20.60 -7.61
C ILE A 82 21.80 -19.69 -7.67
N LEU A 83 21.86 -18.61 -8.47
CA LEU A 83 20.76 -17.66 -8.63
C LEU A 83 19.56 -18.29 -9.36
N SER A 84 19.77 -19.20 -10.32
CA SER A 84 18.69 -19.95 -10.94
C SER A 84 17.94 -20.84 -9.94
N LEU A 85 18.63 -21.38 -8.93
CA LEU A 85 17.99 -22.19 -7.89
C LEU A 85 17.13 -21.33 -6.94
N CYS A 86 17.39 -20.03 -6.84
CA CYS A 86 16.55 -19.05 -6.15
C CYS A 86 15.38 -18.52 -7.00
N SER A 87 15.21 -18.96 -8.26
CA SER A 87 14.18 -18.40 -9.12
C SER A 87 12.77 -18.85 -8.76
N THR A 88 11.81 -17.98 -9.06
CA THR A 88 10.41 -18.36 -9.25
C THR A 88 10.30 -19.29 -10.45
N VAL A 89 9.23 -20.09 -10.54
CA VAL A 89 8.96 -20.91 -11.75
C VAL A 89 8.50 -19.96 -12.85
N GLU A 90 9.31 -19.75 -13.87
CA GLU A 90 8.88 -19.23 -15.16
C GLU A 90 8.74 -20.43 -16.10
N ASP A 91 7.66 -21.19 -15.99
CA ASP A 91 7.27 -22.15 -17.03
C ASP A 91 5.76 -22.34 -16.93
N GLY A 92 5.06 -22.01 -18.02
CA GLY A 92 3.61 -21.86 -18.15
C GLY A 92 2.78 -23.15 -18.01
N SER A 93 3.19 -24.06 -17.14
CA SER A 93 2.35 -25.16 -16.69
C SER A 93 1.87 -24.86 -15.27
N ASN A 94 0.59 -24.53 -15.13
CA ASN A 94 -0.17 -24.61 -13.88
C ASN A 94 -0.26 -26.09 -13.42
N THR A 95 0.87 -26.76 -13.28
CA THR A 95 0.94 -28.10 -12.70
C THR A 95 0.97 -27.92 -11.20
N ASP A 96 -0.04 -28.45 -10.53
CA ASP A 96 -0.17 -28.44 -9.08
C ASP A 96 1.04 -29.19 -8.48
N ILE A 97 2.05 -28.42 -8.06
CA ILE A 97 3.29 -28.97 -7.50
C ILE A 97 2.95 -29.59 -6.14
N ASN A 98 3.26 -30.87 -5.95
CA ASN A 98 2.99 -31.55 -4.69
C ASN A 98 3.75 -30.91 -3.51
N THR A 99 3.23 -31.09 -2.31
CA THR A 99 3.78 -30.48 -1.08
C THR A 99 5.25 -30.83 -0.84
N ARG A 100 5.65 -32.06 -1.17
CA ARG A 100 7.03 -32.54 -0.99
C ARG A 100 8.03 -31.81 -1.90
N GLU A 101 7.64 -31.49 -3.12
CA GLU A 101 8.47 -30.73 -4.05
C GLU A 101 8.57 -29.25 -3.65
N LYS A 102 7.47 -28.67 -3.14
CA LYS A 102 7.48 -27.32 -2.53
C LYS A 102 8.41 -27.25 -1.31
N GLU A 103 8.38 -28.24 -0.43
CA GLU A 103 9.32 -28.34 0.71
C GLU A 103 10.79 -28.48 0.24
N SER A 104 11.04 -29.33 -0.76
CA SER A 104 12.39 -29.48 -1.35
C SER A 104 12.90 -28.18 -1.98
N ARG A 105 11.98 -27.37 -2.53
CA ARG A 105 12.31 -26.05 -3.08
C ARG A 105 12.66 -25.04 -2.01
N LEU A 106 11.90 -24.98 -0.92
CA LEU A 106 12.22 -24.14 0.25
C LEU A 106 13.60 -24.49 0.82
N LEU A 107 13.91 -25.77 0.96
CA LEU A 107 15.24 -26.22 1.37
C LEU A 107 16.33 -25.73 0.42
N SER A 108 16.10 -25.82 -0.90
CA SER A 108 17.05 -25.30 -1.90
C SER A 108 17.23 -23.79 -1.79
N HIS A 109 16.16 -23.01 -1.61
CA HIS A 109 16.24 -21.56 -1.42
C HIS A 109 17.02 -21.20 -0.16
N GLU A 110 16.81 -21.92 0.93
CA GLU A 110 17.53 -21.71 2.19
C GLU A 110 19.04 -21.90 2.00
N GLN A 111 19.45 -23.01 1.39
CA GLN A 111 20.87 -23.29 1.18
C GLN A 111 21.51 -22.35 0.15
N SER A 112 20.77 -21.94 -0.89
CA SER A 112 21.25 -20.92 -1.83
C SER A 112 21.44 -19.57 -1.15
N ALA A 113 20.46 -19.10 -0.36
CA ALA A 113 20.55 -17.85 0.37
C ALA A 113 21.71 -17.85 1.37
N ALA A 114 21.91 -18.97 2.08
CA ALA A 114 23.02 -19.16 3.01
C ALA A 114 24.39 -19.05 2.31
N LEU A 115 24.52 -19.66 1.12
CA LEU A 115 25.74 -19.54 0.32
C LEU A 115 25.95 -18.11 -0.18
N LEU A 116 24.90 -17.45 -0.70
CA LEU A 116 24.97 -16.05 -1.15
C LEU A 116 25.42 -15.11 -0.02
N GLN A 117 24.87 -15.26 1.18
CA GLN A 117 25.29 -14.48 2.35
C GLN A 117 26.79 -14.64 2.65
N LYS A 118 27.33 -15.86 2.53
CA LYS A 118 28.76 -16.12 2.76
C LYS A 118 29.64 -15.54 1.65
N LEU A 119 29.17 -15.57 0.41
CA LEU A 119 29.88 -14.98 -0.74
C LEU A 119 29.91 -13.45 -0.65
N THR A 120 28.84 -12.81 -0.19
CA THR A 120 28.81 -11.34 -0.02
C THR A 120 29.61 -10.84 1.17
N TYR A 121 30.06 -11.73 2.08
CA TYR A 121 30.76 -11.31 3.29
C TYR A 121 32.22 -10.92 3.03
N LYS A 122 32.54 -9.63 3.23
CA LYS A 122 33.90 -9.04 3.21
C LYS A 122 34.72 -9.38 1.95
N ASP A 123 34.13 -9.25 0.78
CA ASP A 123 34.76 -9.58 -0.50
C ASP A 123 34.17 -8.73 -1.63
N GLU A 124 34.82 -7.62 -1.95
CA GLU A 124 34.32 -6.62 -2.90
C GLU A 124 34.21 -7.17 -4.33
N ILE A 125 35.11 -8.07 -4.73
CA ILE A 125 35.12 -8.68 -6.06
C ILE A 125 33.92 -9.62 -6.20
N CYS A 126 33.72 -10.52 -5.22
CA CYS A 126 32.55 -11.40 -5.22
C CYS A 126 31.24 -10.61 -5.17
N GLN A 127 31.19 -9.52 -4.39
CA GLN A 127 30.02 -8.65 -4.33
C GLN A 127 29.70 -8.03 -5.70
N ALA A 128 30.69 -7.49 -6.41
CA ALA A 128 30.49 -6.86 -7.73
C ALA A 128 29.95 -7.84 -8.76
N ASP A 129 30.53 -9.04 -8.83
CA ASP A 129 30.07 -10.10 -9.72
C ASP A 129 28.66 -10.61 -9.38
N LEU A 130 28.35 -10.74 -8.08
CA LEU A 130 27.01 -11.12 -7.62
C LEU A 130 25.96 -10.07 -7.99
N VAL A 131 26.26 -8.80 -7.80
CA VAL A 131 25.37 -7.69 -8.15
C VAL A 131 25.16 -7.65 -9.66
N THR A 132 26.24 -7.78 -10.45
CA THR A 132 26.18 -7.86 -11.92
C THR A 132 25.35 -9.05 -12.40
N ALA A 133 25.39 -10.18 -11.67
CA ALA A 133 24.57 -11.35 -11.95
C ALA A 133 23.09 -11.22 -11.51
N GLY A 134 22.69 -10.10 -10.90
CA GLY A 134 21.31 -9.83 -10.48
C GLY A 134 20.93 -10.37 -9.10
N ALA A 135 21.90 -10.60 -8.21
CA ALA A 135 21.65 -11.19 -6.89
C ALA A 135 20.69 -10.35 -6.01
N ILE A 136 20.78 -9.01 -6.05
CA ILE A 136 19.96 -8.11 -5.21
C ILE A 136 18.47 -8.37 -5.42
N ARG A 137 18.01 -8.39 -6.68
CA ARG A 137 16.60 -8.64 -7.02
C ARG A 137 16.13 -10.00 -6.51
N ARG A 138 16.96 -11.05 -6.62
CA ARG A 138 16.64 -12.40 -6.13
C ARG A 138 16.58 -12.46 -4.61
N LEU A 139 17.49 -11.78 -3.91
CA LEU A 139 17.49 -11.70 -2.45
C LEU A 139 16.23 -10.99 -1.93
N ILE A 140 15.79 -9.91 -2.59
CA ILE A 140 14.56 -9.20 -2.22
C ILE A 140 13.32 -10.06 -2.49
N GLN A 141 13.27 -10.82 -3.59
CA GLN A 141 12.21 -11.80 -3.83
C GLN A 141 12.13 -12.87 -2.73
N LEU A 142 13.29 -13.35 -2.24
CA LEU A 142 13.35 -14.29 -1.12
C LEU A 142 12.92 -13.69 0.22
N CYS A 143 13.10 -12.38 0.43
CA CYS A 143 12.54 -11.69 1.61
C CYS A 143 11.00 -11.77 1.66
N ASP A 144 10.32 -12.01 0.54
CA ASP A 144 8.86 -12.13 0.46
C ASP A 144 8.41 -13.59 0.20
N VAL A 145 9.29 -14.59 0.43
CA VAL A 145 9.03 -16.00 0.09
C VAL A 145 7.85 -16.62 0.83
N PHE A 146 7.55 -16.14 2.04
CA PHE A 146 6.45 -16.61 2.89
C PHE A 146 5.22 -15.72 2.82
N ASN A 147 5.20 -14.75 1.90
CA ASN A 147 4.00 -13.99 1.60
C ASN A 147 3.13 -14.77 0.61
N PRO A 148 1.87 -15.11 0.95
CA PRO A 148 0.97 -15.82 0.03
C PRO A 148 0.67 -15.08 -1.28
N THR A 149 0.83 -13.76 -1.32
CA THR A 149 0.75 -12.93 -2.55
C THR A 149 2.11 -12.57 -3.12
N GLY A 150 3.20 -13.06 -2.51
CA GLY A 150 4.57 -12.75 -2.91
C GLY A 150 5.02 -13.45 -4.18
N SER A 151 6.22 -13.12 -4.62
CA SER A 151 6.82 -13.66 -5.87
C SER A 151 6.91 -15.18 -5.90
N HIS A 152 7.02 -15.84 -4.74
CA HIS A 152 7.14 -17.30 -4.63
C HIS A 152 5.82 -18.01 -4.24
N SER A 153 4.69 -17.30 -4.20
CA SER A 153 3.37 -17.83 -3.83
C SER A 153 3.02 -19.15 -4.52
N ASN A 154 3.22 -19.24 -5.83
CA ASN A 154 2.86 -20.44 -6.61
C ASN A 154 3.84 -21.61 -6.46
N CYS A 155 5.03 -21.40 -5.88
CA CYS A 155 6.09 -22.42 -5.86
C CYS A 155 6.60 -22.83 -4.47
N CYS A 156 6.32 -22.03 -3.44
CA CYS A 156 6.86 -22.20 -2.09
C CYS A 156 5.80 -22.18 -0.98
N HIS A 157 4.52 -22.02 -1.31
CA HIS A 157 3.46 -21.97 -0.32
C HIS A 157 3.16 -23.38 0.22
N VAL A 158 3.69 -23.68 1.41
CA VAL A 158 3.48 -24.94 2.15
C VAL A 158 2.69 -24.63 3.42
N PRO A 159 1.60 -25.37 3.72
CA PRO A 159 0.83 -25.17 4.95
C PRO A 159 1.74 -25.40 6.16
N SER A 160 1.91 -24.35 6.97
CA SER A 160 2.68 -24.43 8.21
C SER A 160 1.76 -24.75 9.37
N GLN A 161 2.23 -25.57 10.31
CA GLN A 161 1.45 -25.98 11.48
C GLN A 161 1.83 -25.12 12.69
N TYR A 162 0.81 -24.77 13.49
CA TYR A 162 1.04 -24.12 14.78
C TYR A 162 1.62 -25.11 15.79
N SER A 163 2.51 -24.61 16.66
CA SER A 163 3.10 -25.43 17.72
C SER A 163 2.10 -25.74 18.84
N ASP A 164 2.30 -26.85 19.56
CA ASP A 164 1.46 -27.20 20.72
C ASP A 164 1.39 -26.08 21.77
N LYS A 165 2.48 -25.34 21.94
CA LYS A 165 2.53 -24.17 22.83
C LYS A 165 1.62 -23.03 22.36
N ALA A 166 1.58 -22.80 21.05
CA ALA A 166 0.70 -21.81 20.45
C ALA A 166 -0.77 -22.23 20.61
N ASN A 167 -1.08 -23.50 20.33
CA ASN A 167 -2.42 -24.06 20.48
C ASN A 167 -2.91 -23.95 21.94
N LYS A 168 -2.05 -24.28 22.90
CA LYS A 168 -2.34 -24.14 24.33
C LYS A 168 -2.61 -22.69 24.72
N LEU A 169 -1.74 -21.76 24.31
CA LEU A 169 -1.93 -20.34 24.61
C LEU A 169 -3.23 -19.79 24.01
N PHE A 170 -3.52 -20.12 22.75
CA PHE A 170 -4.77 -19.72 22.11
C PHE A 170 -5.97 -20.27 22.86
N THR A 171 -5.92 -21.53 23.27
CA THR A 171 -6.96 -22.17 24.10
C THR A 171 -7.15 -21.42 25.42
N ASP A 172 -6.08 -21.12 26.15
CA ASP A 172 -6.11 -20.39 27.42
C ASP A 172 -6.69 -18.97 27.27
N LEU A 173 -6.44 -18.33 26.12
CA LEU A 173 -6.93 -17.00 25.81
C LEU A 173 -8.39 -16.96 25.40
N THR A 174 -8.97 -18.06 24.89
CA THR A 174 -10.28 -18.04 24.21
C THR A 174 -11.35 -18.94 24.82
N VAL A 175 -10.99 -20.10 25.36
CA VAL A 175 -11.95 -21.09 25.85
C VAL A 175 -12.65 -20.58 27.11
N ASN A 176 -13.95 -20.84 27.20
CA ASN A 176 -14.84 -20.40 28.28
C ASN A 176 -14.92 -18.87 28.46
N LYS A 177 -14.57 -18.10 27.43
CA LYS A 177 -14.72 -16.65 27.43
C LYS A 177 -15.82 -16.19 26.47
N LYS A 178 -16.42 -15.05 26.79
CA LYS A 178 -17.28 -14.31 25.86
C LYS A 178 -16.39 -13.36 25.08
N LEU A 179 -16.22 -13.63 23.80
CA LEU A 179 -15.34 -12.86 22.93
C LEU A 179 -16.18 -12.05 21.96
N ILE A 180 -15.57 -11.00 21.41
CA ILE A 180 -16.16 -10.18 20.37
C ILE A 180 -15.21 -10.24 19.17
N GLY A 181 -15.74 -10.31 17.95
CA GLY A 181 -14.89 -10.30 16.77
C GLY A 181 -15.48 -9.58 15.58
N LYS A 182 -14.60 -9.03 14.73
CA LYS A 182 -14.99 -8.57 13.40
C LYS A 182 -14.99 -9.78 12.47
N VAL A 183 -16.14 -10.09 11.91
CA VAL A 183 -16.37 -11.27 11.10
C VAL A 183 -16.30 -10.89 9.63
N HIS A 184 -15.50 -11.62 8.86
CA HIS A 184 -15.40 -11.51 7.41
C HIS A 184 -15.61 -12.89 6.77
N GLU A 185 -16.63 -13.04 5.92
CA GLU A 185 -16.85 -14.29 5.18
C GLU A 185 -15.78 -14.45 4.09
N LEU A 186 -15.10 -15.59 4.05
CA LEU A 186 -14.08 -15.87 3.06
C LEU A 186 -14.69 -16.15 1.68
N SER A 187 -13.95 -15.81 0.63
CA SER A 187 -14.33 -16.22 -0.74
C SER A 187 -14.21 -17.73 -0.92
N LYS A 188 -14.93 -18.30 -1.89
CA LYS A 188 -14.89 -19.74 -2.18
C LYS A 188 -13.46 -20.26 -2.42
N GLU A 189 -12.61 -19.47 -3.06
CA GLU A 189 -11.21 -19.83 -3.31
C GLU A 189 -10.39 -19.91 -2.02
N GLU A 190 -10.57 -18.94 -1.12
CA GLU A 190 -9.90 -18.93 0.20
C GLU A 190 -10.40 -20.06 1.09
N SER A 191 -11.72 -20.28 1.14
CA SER A 191 -12.32 -21.40 1.87
C SER A 191 -11.76 -22.73 1.41
N THR A 192 -11.64 -22.94 0.09
CA THR A 192 -11.08 -24.19 -0.47
C THR A 192 -9.64 -24.42 0.01
N LYS A 193 -8.81 -23.38 0.05
CA LYS A 193 -7.43 -23.48 0.55
C LYS A 193 -7.37 -23.84 2.04
N VAL A 194 -8.22 -23.23 2.87
CA VAL A 194 -8.29 -23.55 4.31
C VAL A 194 -8.69 -25.01 4.51
N ILE A 195 -9.71 -25.47 3.79
CA ILE A 195 -10.21 -26.85 3.86
C ILE A 195 -9.13 -27.86 3.44
N GLN A 196 -8.46 -27.62 2.30
CA GLN A 196 -7.36 -28.47 1.82
C GLN A 196 -6.20 -28.58 2.83
N ASN A 197 -5.98 -27.54 3.63
CA ASN A 197 -4.89 -27.54 4.63
C ASN A 197 -5.27 -28.28 5.92
N LEU A 198 -6.55 -28.30 6.29
CA LEU A 198 -7.03 -28.87 7.55
C LEU A 198 -7.42 -30.34 7.42
N ILE A 199 -7.98 -30.75 6.29
CA ILE A 199 -8.57 -32.08 6.15
C ILE A 199 -7.57 -33.04 5.48
N GLN A 200 -7.40 -34.20 6.11
CA GLN A 200 -6.36 -35.18 5.75
C GLN A 200 -6.77 -36.09 4.58
N SER A 201 -8.05 -36.14 4.21
CA SER A 201 -8.58 -36.97 3.12
C SER A 201 -9.70 -36.30 2.34
N GLU A 202 -9.81 -36.56 1.03
CA GLU A 202 -10.88 -36.04 0.17
C GLU A 202 -12.28 -36.48 0.64
N ALA A 203 -12.40 -37.68 1.20
CA ALA A 203 -13.67 -38.22 1.69
C ALA A 203 -14.29 -37.41 2.84
N GLU A 204 -13.47 -36.94 3.79
CA GLU A 204 -13.94 -36.09 4.90
C GLU A 204 -14.39 -34.70 4.42
N ILE A 205 -13.72 -34.15 3.39
CA ILE A 205 -14.08 -32.87 2.77
C ILE A 205 -15.47 -32.96 2.13
N ASP A 206 -15.71 -34.03 1.35
CA ASP A 206 -16.98 -34.19 0.65
C ASP A 206 -18.15 -34.40 1.62
N CYS A 207 -17.93 -35.10 2.74
CA CYS A 207 -18.95 -35.26 3.78
C CYS A 207 -19.33 -33.93 4.44
N LEU A 208 -18.37 -33.04 4.71
CA LEU A 208 -18.59 -31.78 5.44
C LEU A 208 -18.89 -30.57 4.55
N ARG A 209 -19.12 -30.78 3.25
CA ARG A 209 -19.24 -29.68 2.28
C ARG A 209 -20.32 -28.66 2.67
N GLU A 210 -21.45 -29.10 3.22
CA GLU A 210 -22.53 -28.20 3.61
C GLU A 210 -22.20 -27.33 4.83
N GLU A 211 -21.51 -27.89 5.83
CA GLU A 211 -21.02 -27.19 7.02
C GLU A 211 -19.87 -26.23 6.68
N LEU A 212 -19.11 -26.55 5.63
CA LEU A 212 -17.97 -25.78 5.16
C LEU A 212 -18.35 -24.71 4.11
N ASN A 213 -19.64 -24.59 3.77
CA ASN A 213 -20.11 -23.62 2.77
C ASN A 213 -19.79 -22.16 3.13
N LYS A 214 -19.64 -21.86 4.43
CA LYS A 214 -19.27 -20.52 4.93
C LYS A 214 -18.17 -20.65 5.96
N ILE A 215 -16.98 -20.17 5.60
CA ILE A 215 -15.83 -20.06 6.51
C ILE A 215 -15.62 -18.58 6.80
N TYR A 216 -15.38 -18.26 8.07
CA TYR A 216 -15.22 -16.88 8.51
C TYR A 216 -13.79 -16.60 8.97
N ASN A 217 -13.20 -15.52 8.47
CA ASN A 217 -12.01 -14.94 9.05
C ASN A 217 -12.40 -13.94 10.14
N ILE A 218 -11.89 -14.12 11.35
CA ILE A 218 -12.33 -13.39 12.54
C ILE A 218 -11.15 -12.66 13.17
N ASP A 219 -11.30 -11.34 13.31
CA ASP A 219 -10.43 -10.47 14.11
C ASP A 219 -10.94 -10.47 15.55
N LEU A 220 -10.26 -11.17 16.47
CA LEU A 220 -10.81 -11.60 17.76
C LEU A 220 -10.28 -10.80 18.95
N TYR A 221 -11.20 -10.39 19.83
CA TYR A 221 -10.93 -9.58 21.02
C TYR A 221 -11.54 -10.20 22.28
N ASP A 222 -10.79 -10.17 23.38
CA ASP A 222 -11.30 -10.40 24.74
C ASP A 222 -11.48 -9.05 25.42
N THR A 223 -12.73 -8.65 25.62
CA THR A 223 -13.13 -7.36 26.21
C THR A 223 -13.59 -7.51 27.67
N ILE A 224 -13.32 -8.65 28.30
CA ILE A 224 -13.72 -8.90 29.70
C ILE A 224 -12.80 -8.14 30.68
N THR A 225 -11.56 -7.90 30.27
CA THR A 225 -10.55 -7.18 31.05
C THR A 225 -10.68 -5.66 30.88
N GLU A 226 -10.13 -4.88 31.82
CA GLU A 226 -10.11 -3.40 31.74
C GLU A 226 -9.44 -2.85 30.46
N LYS A 227 -8.58 -3.66 29.84
CA LYS A 227 -7.99 -3.40 28.53
C LYS A 227 -8.39 -4.53 27.60
N ASP A 228 -8.86 -4.18 26.40
CA ASP A 228 -9.17 -5.15 25.37
C ASP A 228 -7.90 -5.90 24.97
N ILE A 229 -7.95 -7.24 25.02
CA ILE A 229 -6.86 -8.10 24.59
C ILE A 229 -7.13 -8.51 23.14
N HIS A 230 -6.28 -8.06 22.24
CA HIS A 230 -6.30 -8.50 20.84
C HIS A 230 -5.57 -9.84 20.72
N ILE A 231 -6.31 -10.92 20.45
CA ILE A 231 -5.82 -12.29 20.55
C ILE A 231 -4.63 -12.54 19.60
N SER A 232 -4.72 -12.05 18.36
CA SER A 232 -3.66 -12.18 17.37
C SER A 232 -2.36 -11.48 17.79
N ASN A 233 -2.45 -10.28 18.38
CA ASN A 233 -1.27 -9.55 18.84
C ASN A 233 -0.60 -10.25 20.02
N GLU A 234 -1.38 -10.87 20.91
CA GLU A 234 -0.84 -11.61 22.04
C GLU A 234 -0.03 -12.84 21.57
N LEU A 235 -0.54 -13.57 20.56
CA LEU A 235 0.19 -14.68 19.94
C LEU A 235 1.50 -14.22 19.28
N ILE A 236 1.48 -13.11 18.55
CA ILE A 236 2.67 -12.56 17.88
C ILE A 236 3.69 -12.07 18.90
N THR A 237 3.27 -11.31 19.91
CA THR A 237 4.15 -10.73 20.94
C THR A 237 4.87 -11.81 21.74
N ARG A 238 4.19 -12.93 22.03
CA ARG A 238 4.80 -14.11 22.69
C ARG A 238 5.58 -15.02 21.74
N GLY A 239 5.71 -14.66 20.47
CA GLY A 239 6.43 -15.44 19.45
C GLY A 239 5.79 -16.79 19.11
N MET A 240 4.48 -16.93 19.36
CA MET A 240 3.71 -18.16 19.11
C MET A 240 3.14 -18.22 17.69
N ALA A 241 2.99 -17.07 17.04
CA ALA A 241 2.57 -16.92 15.65
C ALA A 241 3.40 -15.84 14.95
N TRP A 242 3.39 -15.84 13.62
CA TRP A 242 3.88 -14.73 12.81
C TRP A 242 2.72 -13.83 12.38
N PRO A 243 2.96 -12.53 12.14
CA PRO A 243 1.96 -11.70 11.47
C PRO A 243 1.69 -12.24 10.07
N ASP A 244 0.45 -12.10 9.60
CA ASP A 244 0.12 -12.34 8.21
C ASP A 244 0.85 -11.32 7.32
N LEU A 245 1.67 -11.84 6.40
CA LEU A 245 2.49 -11.04 5.50
C LEU A 245 1.72 -10.55 4.26
N ASN A 246 0.48 -11.00 4.02
CA ASN A 246 -0.36 -10.43 2.96
C ASN A 246 -0.89 -9.04 3.32
N SER A 247 -1.12 -8.82 4.61
CA SER A 247 -1.78 -7.63 5.11
C SER A 247 -0.89 -6.40 4.89
N THR A 248 -1.31 -5.51 4.00
CA THR A 248 -0.66 -4.21 3.72
C THR A 248 -0.74 -3.22 4.91
N SER A 249 -1.21 -3.68 6.08
CA SER A 249 -1.45 -2.90 7.30
C SER A 249 -0.21 -2.56 8.11
N ILE A 250 1.00 -2.98 7.70
CA ILE A 250 2.26 -2.61 8.37
C ILE A 250 2.66 -1.15 8.07
N LEU A 251 2.10 -0.53 7.02
CA LEU A 251 2.17 0.91 6.85
C LEU A 251 1.07 1.55 7.70
N PRO A 252 1.39 2.48 8.63
CA PRO A 252 0.36 3.14 9.42
C PRO A 252 -0.57 3.90 8.47
N SER A 253 -1.75 3.33 8.20
CA SER A 253 -2.90 4.14 7.93
C SER A 253 -3.11 4.96 9.19
N GLU A 254 -2.78 6.25 9.12
CA GLU A 254 -3.42 7.22 9.98
C GLU A 254 -4.88 6.81 10.09
N GLU A 255 -5.41 6.67 11.31
CA GLU A 255 -6.84 6.65 11.57
C GLU A 255 -7.42 7.97 11.04
N ARG A 256 -7.59 8.04 9.73
CA ARG A 256 -8.32 9.10 9.10
C ARG A 256 -9.76 8.76 9.36
N ASN A 257 -10.33 9.51 10.30
CA ASN A 257 -11.73 9.91 10.32
C ASN A 257 -12.10 10.50 8.95
N SER A 258 -12.22 9.62 7.98
CA SER A 258 -12.89 9.79 6.71
C SER A 258 -14.20 9.01 6.86
N PRO A 259 -15.34 9.52 6.37
CA PRO A 259 -16.59 8.79 6.46
C PRO A 259 -16.35 7.46 5.76
N GLN A 260 -16.35 6.37 6.54
CA GLN A 260 -16.14 5.03 6.05
C GLN A 260 -17.07 4.84 4.84
N LYS A 261 -16.49 4.60 3.66
CA LYS A 261 -17.24 3.89 2.64
C LYS A 261 -17.65 2.59 3.31
N GLU A 262 -18.94 2.41 3.60
CA GLU A 262 -19.50 1.16 4.08
C GLU A 262 -19.07 0.03 3.12
N THR A 263 -17.96 -0.64 3.45
CA THR A 263 -17.67 -1.96 2.94
C THR A 263 -18.74 -2.86 3.52
N LYS A 264 -19.78 -3.13 2.73
CA LYS A 264 -20.76 -4.18 3.00
C LYS A 264 -19.99 -5.48 3.27
N GLY A 265 -19.78 -5.84 4.53
CA GLY A 265 -19.08 -7.10 4.86
C GLY A 265 -18.47 -7.22 6.25
N ILE A 266 -18.10 -6.13 6.92
CA ILE A 266 -17.51 -6.22 8.27
C ILE A 266 -18.61 -6.09 9.32
N VAL A 267 -18.92 -7.20 9.99
CA VAL A 267 -19.94 -7.26 11.05
C VAL A 267 -19.27 -7.62 12.37
N TRP A 268 -19.48 -6.80 13.40
CA TRP A 268 -19.11 -7.15 14.76
C TRP A 268 -20.11 -8.17 15.32
N SER A 269 -19.62 -9.22 15.96
CA SER A 269 -20.47 -10.27 16.51
C SER A 269 -19.89 -10.84 17.79
N ASP A 270 -20.78 -11.32 18.66
CA ASP A 270 -20.41 -12.15 19.80
C ASP A 270 -19.94 -13.51 19.30
N ILE A 271 -18.74 -13.89 19.73
CA ILE A 271 -18.07 -15.13 19.35
C ILE A 271 -17.91 -16.02 20.59
N ARG A 272 -18.40 -17.26 20.48
CA ARG A 272 -18.14 -18.30 21.46
C ARG A 272 -17.46 -19.46 20.76
N LEU A 273 -16.23 -19.76 21.16
CA LEU A 273 -15.54 -20.95 20.65
C LEU A 273 -16.18 -22.20 21.21
N SER A 274 -16.37 -23.18 20.33
CA SER A 274 -16.85 -24.51 20.67
C SER A 274 -15.68 -25.50 20.72
N GLN A 275 -14.81 -25.47 19.72
CA GLN A 275 -13.61 -26.30 19.69
C GLN A 275 -12.44 -25.58 19.02
N VAL A 276 -11.25 -25.75 19.59
CA VAL A 276 -9.99 -25.30 18.99
C VAL A 276 -9.41 -26.44 18.15
N ILE A 277 -9.09 -26.16 16.88
CA ILE A 277 -8.36 -27.09 16.01
C ILE A 277 -6.86 -26.83 16.18
N ASP A 278 -6.46 -25.58 15.97
CA ASP A 278 -5.13 -25.05 16.25
C ASP A 278 -5.20 -23.54 16.57
N ALA A 279 -4.06 -22.88 16.76
CA ALA A 279 -4.02 -21.46 17.11
C ALA A 279 -4.50 -20.49 16.00
N GLY A 280 -4.72 -20.99 14.78
CA GLY A 280 -5.27 -20.22 13.66
C GLY A 280 -6.64 -20.69 13.18
N HIS A 281 -7.12 -21.87 13.61
CA HIS A 281 -8.35 -22.48 13.12
C HIS A 281 -9.19 -23.03 14.27
N PHE A 282 -10.49 -22.73 14.26
CA PHE A 282 -11.39 -23.13 15.34
C PHE A 282 -12.84 -23.17 14.87
N TRP A 283 -13.67 -23.92 15.61
CA TRP A 283 -15.11 -23.97 15.46
C TRP A 283 -15.76 -23.00 16.46
N ALA A 284 -16.65 -22.14 15.98
CA ALA A 284 -17.32 -21.14 16.82
C ALA A 284 -18.79 -20.95 16.49
N HIS A 285 -19.53 -20.47 17.48
CA HIS A 285 -20.87 -19.91 17.34
C HIS A 285 -20.77 -18.39 17.15
N ILE A 286 -21.33 -17.86 16.06
CA ILE A 286 -21.22 -16.45 15.66
C ILE A 286 -22.57 -15.74 15.76
N GLY A 287 -22.77 -14.85 16.75
CA GLY A 287 -24.04 -14.12 16.93
C GLY A 287 -24.70 -14.30 18.30
N GLY A 288 -23.95 -14.80 19.29
CA GLY A 288 -24.32 -14.75 20.70
C GLY A 288 -25.61 -15.48 21.05
N ASP A 289 -26.51 -14.78 21.77
CA ASP A 289 -27.73 -15.35 22.37
C ASP A 289 -28.71 -15.93 21.34
N SER A 290 -28.68 -15.44 20.09
CA SER A 290 -29.55 -15.95 19.03
C SER A 290 -29.25 -17.41 18.70
N ILE A 291 -27.97 -17.76 18.56
CA ILE A 291 -27.52 -19.14 18.34
C ILE A 291 -27.73 -19.98 19.59
N GLY A 292 -27.45 -19.43 20.77
CA GLY A 292 -27.70 -20.14 22.04
C GLY A 292 -29.16 -20.61 22.18
N LYS A 293 -30.11 -19.74 21.81
CA LYS A 293 -31.55 -20.09 21.77
C LYS A 293 -31.85 -21.16 20.72
N SER A 294 -31.25 -21.08 19.54
CA SER A 294 -31.40 -22.07 18.47
C SER A 294 -30.93 -23.46 18.90
N ILE A 295 -29.71 -23.56 19.44
CA ILE A 295 -29.15 -24.83 19.97
C ILE A 295 -30.04 -25.39 21.08
N THR A 296 -30.52 -24.54 21.99
CA THR A 296 -31.42 -24.97 23.08
C THR A 296 -32.76 -25.48 22.54
N ALA A 297 -33.30 -24.84 21.50
CA ALA A 297 -34.53 -25.27 20.85
C ALA A 297 -34.36 -26.64 20.15
N ILE A 298 -33.23 -26.85 19.47
CA ILE A 298 -32.89 -28.13 18.84
C ILE A 298 -32.79 -29.24 19.90
N ASP A 299 -32.02 -29.03 20.97
CA ASP A 299 -31.88 -30.04 22.05
C ASP A 299 -33.22 -30.35 22.72
N THR A 300 -34.01 -29.32 23.03
CA THR A 300 -35.35 -29.48 23.62
C THR A 300 -36.27 -30.28 22.70
N PHE A 301 -36.25 -29.99 21.39
CA PHE A 301 -37.04 -30.69 20.41
C PHE A 301 -36.63 -32.17 20.33
N LEU A 302 -35.33 -32.46 20.14
CA LEU A 302 -34.83 -33.84 20.00
C LEU A 302 -35.17 -34.69 21.24
N ARG A 303 -35.11 -34.12 22.44
CA ARG A 303 -35.48 -34.82 23.69
C ARG A 303 -36.98 -35.07 23.83
N SER A 304 -37.82 -34.27 23.18
CA SER A 304 -39.27 -34.39 23.24
C SER A 304 -39.84 -35.46 22.29
N GLN A 305 -39.05 -35.91 21.32
CA GLN A 305 -39.47 -36.86 20.29
C GLN A 305 -39.17 -38.32 20.69
N GLU A 306 -40.02 -39.24 20.23
CA GLU A 306 -39.70 -40.67 20.22
C GLU A 306 -38.83 -40.97 18.99
N LEU A 307 -37.51 -41.05 19.21
CA LEU A 307 -36.54 -41.27 18.13
C LEU A 307 -36.54 -42.73 17.67
N ALA A 308 -36.67 -42.95 16.37
CA ALA A 308 -36.57 -44.26 15.76
C ALA A 308 -35.09 -44.63 15.51
N PRO A 309 -34.65 -45.86 15.85
CA PRO A 309 -33.30 -46.34 15.54
C PRO A 309 -33.01 -46.23 14.04
N TYR A 310 -31.76 -45.96 13.69
CA TYR A 310 -31.36 -45.89 12.29
C TYR A 310 -31.48 -47.28 11.63
N PRO A 311 -32.22 -47.43 10.51
CA PRO A 311 -32.72 -48.73 10.05
C PRO A 311 -31.69 -49.55 9.25
N ASP A 312 -30.78 -48.88 8.55
CA ASP A 312 -29.80 -49.48 7.64
C ASP A 312 -28.35 -49.20 8.09
N MET A 313 -27.37 -49.75 7.38
CA MET A 313 -25.97 -49.37 7.61
C MET A 313 -25.77 -47.91 7.17
N PRO A 314 -25.45 -46.98 8.11
CA PRO A 314 -25.26 -45.57 7.78
C PRO A 314 -24.12 -45.41 6.77
N GLN A 315 -24.26 -44.44 5.87
CA GLN A 315 -23.26 -44.07 4.89
C GLN A 315 -22.57 -42.76 5.29
N PRO A 316 -21.30 -42.57 4.92
CA PRO A 316 -20.66 -41.26 5.00
C PRO A 316 -21.50 -40.18 4.31
N GLY A 317 -21.74 -39.07 5.00
CA GLY A 317 -22.61 -37.98 4.57
C GLY A 317 -24.02 -37.99 5.19
N ASP A 318 -24.48 -39.11 5.75
CA ASP A 318 -25.83 -39.19 6.33
C ASP A 318 -25.99 -38.26 7.54
N MET A 319 -27.11 -37.52 7.57
CA MET A 319 -27.54 -36.72 8.72
C MET A 319 -28.32 -37.59 9.71
N VAL A 320 -27.84 -37.62 10.96
CA VAL A 320 -28.36 -38.49 12.02
C VAL A 320 -28.57 -37.72 13.33
N CYS A 321 -29.41 -38.27 14.20
CA CYS A 321 -29.46 -37.86 15.60
C CYS A 321 -28.63 -38.85 16.43
N VAL A 322 -27.73 -38.32 17.26
CA VAL A 322 -26.94 -39.13 18.19
C VAL A 322 -27.53 -39.00 19.59
N LEU A 323 -27.74 -40.14 20.25
CA LEU A 323 -28.14 -40.21 21.64
C LEU A 323 -27.11 -41.02 22.43
N GLU A 324 -26.38 -40.35 23.32
CA GLU A 324 -25.42 -40.98 24.22
C GLU A 324 -25.86 -40.78 25.67
N THR A 325 -25.57 -41.77 26.53
CA THR A 325 -25.82 -41.66 27.97
C THR A 325 -24.49 -41.62 28.69
N MET A 326 -24.10 -40.43 29.16
CA MET A 326 -22.87 -40.19 29.91
C MET A 326 -23.23 -39.84 31.36
N ALA A 327 -22.69 -40.58 32.34
CA ALA A 327 -22.88 -40.29 33.77
C ALA A 327 -24.34 -40.06 34.20
N SER A 328 -25.29 -40.85 33.66
CA SER A 328 -26.75 -40.74 33.88
C SER A 328 -27.43 -39.52 33.26
N GLN A 329 -26.72 -38.72 32.45
CA GLN A 329 -27.31 -37.68 31.62
C GLN A 329 -27.39 -38.15 30.16
N LYS A 330 -28.56 -37.98 29.54
CA LYS A 330 -28.75 -38.20 28.12
C LYS A 330 -28.32 -36.95 27.36
N THR A 331 -27.40 -37.10 26.41
CA THR A 331 -26.97 -36.06 25.49
C THR A 331 -27.46 -36.38 24.10
N THR A 332 -28.24 -35.46 23.52
CA THR A 332 -28.78 -35.55 22.16
C THR A 332 -28.20 -34.45 21.28
N TYR A 333 -27.76 -34.78 20.08
CA TYR A 333 -27.27 -33.78 19.12
C TYR A 333 -27.46 -34.25 17.68
N ARG A 334 -27.49 -33.28 16.75
CA ARG A 334 -27.44 -33.56 15.31
C ARG A 334 -26.00 -33.84 14.92
N ALA A 335 -25.80 -34.85 14.08
CA ALA A 335 -24.47 -35.18 13.59
C ALA A 335 -24.51 -35.64 12.13
N ARG A 336 -23.36 -35.51 11.46
CA ARG A 336 -23.12 -36.08 10.15
C ARG A 336 -22.17 -37.26 10.26
N VAL A 337 -22.49 -38.36 9.59
CA VAL A 337 -21.62 -39.54 9.55
C VAL A 337 -20.41 -39.25 8.67
N LEU A 338 -19.20 -39.44 9.20
CA LEU A 338 -17.93 -39.24 8.48
C LEU A 338 -17.36 -40.55 7.95
N ASP A 339 -17.39 -41.59 8.78
CA ASP A 339 -16.85 -42.91 8.46
C ASP A 339 -17.55 -43.98 9.30
N VAL A 340 -17.63 -45.18 8.76
CA VAL A 340 -18.33 -46.30 9.39
C VAL A 340 -17.45 -47.53 9.34
N SER A 341 -17.11 -48.03 10.53
CA SER A 341 -16.30 -49.23 10.71
C SER A 341 -17.17 -50.34 11.30
N SER A 342 -17.05 -51.54 10.73
CA SER A 342 -17.68 -52.75 11.26
C SER A 342 -16.58 -53.70 11.71
N SER A 343 -16.61 -54.10 12.98
CA SER A 343 -15.75 -55.12 13.55
C SER A 343 -16.57 -56.15 14.34
N ASP A 344 -15.92 -57.20 14.85
CA ASP A 344 -16.56 -58.23 15.68
C ASP A 344 -17.20 -57.66 16.96
N GLU A 345 -16.80 -56.45 17.39
CA GLU A 345 -17.38 -55.73 18.55
C GLU A 345 -18.65 -54.93 18.19
N GLY A 346 -19.08 -54.93 16.93
CA GLY A 346 -20.25 -54.21 16.44
C GLY A 346 -19.93 -53.01 15.54
N LEU A 347 -20.97 -52.33 15.08
CA LEU A 347 -20.87 -51.15 14.23
C LEU A 347 -20.39 -49.93 15.05
N LYS A 348 -19.33 -49.26 14.61
CA LYS A 348 -18.88 -47.97 15.16
C LYS A 348 -18.85 -46.93 14.05
N ALA A 349 -19.52 -45.81 14.26
CA ALA A 349 -19.56 -44.70 13.33
C ALA A 349 -18.78 -43.51 13.91
N LYS A 350 -17.89 -42.93 13.09
CA LYS A 350 -17.27 -41.63 13.34
C LYS A 350 -18.26 -40.57 12.86
N VAL A 351 -18.64 -39.66 13.73
CA VAL A 351 -19.68 -38.64 13.48
C VAL A 351 -19.17 -37.24 13.82
N PHE A 352 -19.60 -36.23 13.07
CA PHE A 352 -19.33 -34.82 13.31
C PHE A 352 -20.58 -34.12 13.83
N ALA A 353 -20.52 -33.56 15.04
CA ALA A 353 -21.64 -32.84 15.64
C ALA A 353 -21.84 -31.47 14.99
N VAL A 354 -22.78 -31.34 14.05
CA VAL A 354 -22.96 -30.16 13.17
C VAL A 354 -23.33 -28.87 13.92
N ASP A 355 -23.75 -28.98 15.18
CA ASP A 355 -24.09 -27.83 16.02
C ASP A 355 -22.97 -27.43 16.98
N PHE A 356 -21.93 -28.27 17.13
CA PHE A 356 -20.89 -28.12 18.15
C PHE A 356 -19.47 -28.24 17.61
N GLY A 357 -19.25 -28.77 16.42
CA GLY A 357 -17.96 -28.81 15.75
C GLY A 357 -17.01 -29.92 16.19
N PHE A 358 -17.43 -30.80 17.10
CA PHE A 358 -16.62 -31.93 17.55
C PHE A 358 -16.88 -33.22 16.79
N THR A 359 -15.84 -34.03 16.69
CA THR A 359 -15.93 -35.39 16.15
C THR A 359 -15.97 -36.39 17.31
N ASN A 360 -16.85 -37.38 17.22
CA ASN A 360 -16.94 -38.47 18.18
C ASN A 360 -17.02 -39.81 17.45
N VAL A 361 -16.66 -40.90 18.12
CA VAL A 361 -16.85 -42.27 17.62
C VAL A 361 -17.91 -42.93 18.49
N VAL A 362 -19.06 -43.24 17.90
CA VAL A 362 -20.23 -43.75 18.62
C VAL A 362 -20.62 -45.15 18.13
N PRO A 363 -21.17 -46.00 19.01
CA PRO A 363 -21.78 -47.27 18.58
C PRO A 363 -22.96 -47.02 17.62
N GLY A 364 -23.18 -47.93 16.67
CA GLY A 364 -24.28 -47.84 15.71
C GLY A 364 -25.66 -47.77 16.37
N MET A 365 -25.83 -48.41 17.53
CA MET A 365 -27.05 -48.36 18.34
C MET A 365 -27.33 -46.98 18.98
N SER A 366 -26.37 -46.05 18.94
CA SER A 366 -26.55 -44.67 19.37
C SER A 366 -27.04 -43.75 18.25
N LEU A 367 -27.23 -44.28 17.02
CA LEU A 367 -27.67 -43.54 15.85
C LEU A 367 -29.18 -43.69 15.63
N PHE A 368 -29.84 -42.55 15.43
CA PHE A 368 -31.28 -42.45 15.22
C PHE A 368 -31.58 -41.63 13.97
N ILE A 369 -32.74 -41.87 13.35
CA ILE A 369 -33.22 -41.06 12.23
C ILE A 369 -33.46 -39.63 12.73
N LEU A 370 -32.93 -38.65 12.01
CA LEU A 370 -33.16 -37.24 12.33
C LEU A 370 -34.59 -36.83 11.91
N PRO A 371 -35.41 -36.24 12.81
CA PRO A 371 -36.73 -35.74 12.43
C PRO A 371 -36.64 -34.57 11.42
N ARG A 372 -37.69 -34.35 10.62
CA ARG A 372 -37.70 -33.35 9.54
C ARG A 372 -37.54 -31.90 10.01
N ASP A 373 -38.11 -31.52 11.16
CA ASP A 373 -38.08 -30.12 11.59
C ASP A 373 -36.65 -29.66 11.93
N PRO A 374 -35.86 -30.37 12.76
CA PRO A 374 -34.46 -30.04 12.98
C PRO A 374 -33.58 -30.23 11.73
N ASP A 375 -33.91 -31.16 10.84
CA ASP A 375 -33.15 -31.38 9.60
C ASP A 375 -33.17 -30.15 8.68
N SER A 376 -34.25 -29.37 8.72
CA SER A 376 -34.38 -28.13 7.94
C SER A 376 -33.53 -26.94 8.42
N LEU A 377 -32.95 -27.02 9.63
CA LEU A 377 -32.15 -25.94 10.21
C LEU A 377 -30.68 -26.04 9.76
N PRO A 378 -30.00 -24.92 9.45
CA PRO A 378 -28.59 -24.95 9.11
C PRO A 378 -27.74 -25.44 10.30
N PRO A 379 -26.54 -25.99 10.05
CA PRO A 379 -25.53 -26.21 11.09
C PRO A 379 -25.31 -24.93 11.93
N GLN A 380 -25.28 -25.06 13.26
CA GLN A 380 -25.16 -23.89 14.14
C GLN A 380 -23.70 -23.47 14.39
N VAL A 381 -22.74 -24.38 14.19
CA VAL A 381 -21.31 -24.08 14.32
C VAL A 381 -20.74 -23.65 12.97
N SER A 382 -19.74 -22.77 12.99
CA SER A 382 -19.03 -22.35 11.78
C SER A 382 -17.53 -22.56 11.94
N LEU A 383 -16.86 -22.93 10.84
CA LEU A 383 -15.41 -23.00 10.79
C LEU A 383 -14.85 -21.59 10.64
N CYS A 384 -13.87 -21.25 11.47
CA CYS A 384 -13.29 -19.93 11.53
C CYS A 384 -11.77 -19.97 11.45
N THR A 385 -11.20 -18.92 10.85
CA THR A 385 -9.76 -18.62 10.87
C THR A 385 -9.48 -17.39 11.72
N LEU A 386 -8.36 -17.37 12.43
CA LEU A 386 -7.91 -16.19 13.17
C LEU A 386 -7.23 -15.20 12.22
N SER A 387 -7.71 -13.96 12.22
CA SER A 387 -7.20 -12.91 11.33
C SER A 387 -5.83 -12.38 11.76
N GLY A 388 -5.01 -12.01 10.77
CA GLY A 388 -3.74 -11.30 10.98
C GLY A 388 -2.58 -12.17 11.47
N VAL A 389 -2.75 -13.50 11.54
CA VAL A 389 -1.70 -14.43 11.95
C VAL A 389 -1.46 -15.53 10.93
N GLN A 390 -0.25 -16.06 10.94
CA GLN A 390 0.11 -17.31 10.26
C GLN A 390 1.04 -18.14 11.14
N ALA A 391 1.06 -19.45 10.90
CA ALA A 391 1.98 -20.35 11.56
C ALA A 391 3.44 -20.06 11.16
N LYS A 392 4.37 -20.31 12.09
CA LYS A 392 5.80 -20.12 11.83
C LYS A 392 6.29 -21.08 10.73
N PRO A 393 6.87 -20.57 9.63
CA PRO A 393 7.41 -21.43 8.59
C PRO A 393 8.63 -22.26 9.05
N LYS A 394 8.73 -23.50 8.57
CA LYS A 394 9.88 -24.40 8.86
C LYS A 394 11.21 -23.79 8.40
N HIS A 395 11.24 -23.25 7.18
CA HIS A 395 12.44 -22.70 6.52
C HIS A 395 12.64 -21.20 6.77
N ALA A 396 12.27 -20.69 7.95
CA ALA A 396 12.36 -19.27 8.31
C ALA A 396 13.77 -18.67 8.13
N ALA A 397 14.82 -19.50 8.15
CA ALA A 397 16.21 -19.07 7.95
C ALA A 397 16.48 -18.46 6.56
N ILE A 398 15.63 -18.73 5.55
CA ILE A 398 15.72 -18.06 4.24
C ILE A 398 15.75 -16.54 4.40
N LEU A 399 14.87 -16.01 5.25
CA LEU A 399 14.76 -14.57 5.50
C LEU A 399 16.00 -14.00 6.21
N GLU A 400 16.55 -14.76 7.17
CA GLU A 400 17.79 -14.40 7.87
C GLU A 400 18.96 -14.29 6.88
N TYR A 401 19.13 -15.30 6.02
CA TYR A 401 20.22 -15.34 5.05
C TYR A 401 20.05 -14.29 3.96
N ALA A 402 18.83 -14.10 3.44
CA ALA A 402 18.53 -13.10 2.44
C ALA A 402 18.79 -11.68 2.97
N ALA A 403 18.23 -11.33 4.13
CA ALA A 403 18.46 -10.03 4.77
C ALA A 403 19.94 -9.84 5.15
N GLY A 404 20.62 -10.89 5.60
CA GLY A 404 22.04 -10.84 5.92
C GLY A 404 22.92 -10.61 4.70
N ALA A 405 22.57 -11.17 3.54
CA ALA A 405 23.27 -10.90 2.30
C ALA A 405 23.06 -9.43 1.85
N LEU A 406 21.84 -8.90 1.99
CA LEU A 406 21.53 -7.49 1.73
C LEU A 406 22.29 -6.55 2.69
N ARG A 407 22.40 -6.90 3.96
CA ARG A 407 23.20 -6.17 4.96
C ARG A 407 24.67 -6.06 4.54
N ASN A 408 25.26 -7.16 4.08
CA ASN A 408 26.65 -7.16 3.60
C ASN A 408 26.80 -6.26 2.36
N LEU A 409 25.84 -6.33 1.43
CA LEU A 409 25.85 -5.51 0.21
C LEU A 409 25.63 -4.02 0.48
N SER A 410 24.92 -3.65 1.56
CA SER A 410 24.68 -2.25 1.92
C SER A 410 25.79 -1.61 2.75
N GLU A 411 26.84 -2.34 3.14
CA GLU A 411 27.85 -1.87 4.12
C GLU A 411 28.73 -0.72 3.59
N SER A 412 29.11 -0.73 2.31
CA SER A 412 30.15 0.19 1.81
C SER A 412 29.95 0.77 0.41
N ASN A 413 28.98 0.26 -0.37
CA ASN A 413 28.81 0.67 -1.76
C ASN A 413 27.44 1.34 -2.00
N GLU A 414 27.49 2.62 -2.39
CA GLU A 414 26.29 3.44 -2.64
C GLU A 414 25.47 2.96 -3.85
N ASP A 415 26.10 2.39 -4.87
CA ASP A 415 25.41 1.86 -6.05
C ASP A 415 24.57 0.64 -5.65
N TYR A 416 25.12 -0.22 -4.79
CA TYR A 416 24.39 -1.40 -4.29
C TYR A 416 23.18 -0.99 -3.44
N ILE A 417 23.32 0.04 -2.61
CA ILE A 417 22.19 0.61 -1.87
C ILE A 417 21.13 1.16 -2.85
N SER A 418 21.56 1.83 -3.92
CA SER A 418 20.66 2.35 -4.96
C SER A 418 19.89 1.21 -5.66
N TYR A 419 20.55 0.10 -5.99
CA TYR A 419 19.88 -1.09 -6.55
C TYR A 419 18.90 -1.74 -5.56
N ILE A 420 19.25 -1.81 -4.27
CA ILE A 420 18.34 -2.29 -3.22
C ILE A 420 17.09 -1.40 -3.16
N PHE A 421 17.27 -0.08 -3.21
CA PHE A 421 16.16 0.87 -3.22
C PHE A 421 15.27 0.72 -4.47
N MET A 422 15.86 0.70 -5.67
CA MET A 422 15.13 0.54 -6.95
C MET A 422 14.34 -0.77 -7.02
N SER A 423 14.76 -1.79 -6.27
CA SER A 423 14.10 -3.10 -6.21
C SER A 423 13.07 -3.21 -5.06
N SER A 424 12.64 -2.10 -4.46
CA SER A 424 11.74 -2.07 -3.28
C SER A 424 12.28 -2.83 -2.06
N GLY A 425 13.60 -2.86 -1.89
CA GLY A 425 14.25 -3.57 -0.80
C GLY A 425 14.01 -2.95 0.57
N ILE A 426 13.80 -1.63 0.66
CA ILE A 426 13.51 -0.96 1.94
C ILE A 426 12.13 -1.40 2.47
N GLU A 427 11.13 -1.46 1.59
CA GLU A 427 9.79 -1.94 1.88
C GLU A 427 9.82 -3.39 2.36
N ALA A 428 10.56 -4.26 1.65
CA ALA A 428 10.73 -5.66 2.03
C ALA A 428 11.40 -5.79 3.40
N LEU A 429 12.47 -5.03 3.67
CA LEU A 429 13.16 -5.05 4.97
C LEU A 429 12.25 -4.55 6.10
N LEU A 430 11.52 -3.44 5.91
CA LEU A 430 10.59 -2.92 6.92
C LEU A 430 9.44 -3.90 7.21
N LYS A 431 8.95 -4.62 6.20
CA LYS A 431 7.96 -5.68 6.40
C LYS A 431 8.48 -6.82 7.28
N LEU A 432 9.75 -7.20 7.12
CA LEU A 432 10.39 -8.23 7.92
C LEU A 432 10.61 -7.82 9.39
N CYS A 433 10.66 -6.53 9.70
CA CYS A 433 10.74 -6.03 11.08
C CYS A 433 9.56 -6.47 11.97
N SER A 434 8.39 -6.73 11.38
CA SER A 434 7.20 -7.19 12.11
C SER A 434 7.29 -8.64 12.57
N ILE A 435 8.25 -9.42 12.07
CA ILE A 435 8.40 -10.84 12.40
C ILE A 435 9.10 -10.97 13.77
N PRO A 436 8.50 -11.67 14.76
CA PRO A 436 9.08 -11.85 16.09
C PRO A 436 10.22 -12.89 16.10
N ASN A 437 11.29 -12.64 15.33
CA ASN A 437 12.47 -13.49 15.25
C ASN A 437 13.74 -12.65 15.28
N LYS A 438 14.43 -12.69 16.43
CA LYS A 438 15.65 -11.92 16.70
C LYS A 438 16.73 -12.08 15.64
N LYS A 439 16.94 -13.30 15.11
CA LYS A 439 18.00 -13.53 14.11
C LYS A 439 17.71 -12.81 12.80
N ILE A 440 16.46 -12.86 12.34
CA ILE A 440 16.01 -12.12 11.16
C ILE A 440 16.12 -10.62 11.43
N LEU A 441 15.60 -10.19 12.59
CA LEU A 441 15.55 -8.78 12.98
C LEU A 441 16.94 -8.13 13.03
N ILE A 442 17.94 -8.82 13.58
CA ILE A 442 19.33 -8.34 13.61
C ILE A 442 19.87 -8.11 12.19
N GLN A 443 19.60 -9.00 11.24
CA GLN A 443 20.06 -8.82 9.86
C GLN A 443 19.34 -7.67 9.17
N VAL A 444 18.02 -7.59 9.34
CA VAL A 444 17.16 -6.56 8.76
C VAL A 444 17.52 -5.17 9.28
N LEU A 445 17.60 -5.00 10.60
CA LEU A 445 17.99 -3.74 11.23
C LEU A 445 19.42 -3.35 10.87
N GLY A 446 20.33 -4.32 10.75
CA GLY A 446 21.68 -4.08 10.26
C GLY A 446 21.70 -3.52 8.84
N ALA A 447 20.89 -4.10 7.94
CA ALA A 447 20.76 -3.59 6.57
C ALA A 447 20.16 -2.16 6.55
N LEU A 448 19.09 -1.91 7.31
CA LEU A 448 18.45 -0.60 7.42
C LEU A 448 19.38 0.46 8.03
N MET A 449 20.16 0.09 9.05
CA MET A 449 21.14 0.97 9.67
C MET A 449 22.20 1.39 8.64
N ASN A 450 22.72 0.45 7.86
CA ASN A 450 23.68 0.74 6.78
C ASN A 450 23.05 1.66 5.71
N ILE A 451 21.85 1.35 5.21
CA ILE A 451 21.13 2.17 4.23
C ILE A 451 20.88 3.60 4.76
N SER A 452 20.57 3.73 6.05
CA SER A 452 20.28 5.03 6.68
C SER A 452 21.52 5.93 6.85
N LEU A 453 22.74 5.42 6.68
CA LEU A 453 23.96 6.24 6.67
C LEU A 453 23.92 7.23 5.50
N ASP A 454 23.36 6.81 4.37
CA ASP A 454 23.14 7.69 3.22
C ASP A 454 21.89 8.55 3.45
N PHE A 455 22.06 9.87 3.30
CA PHE A 455 21.00 10.85 3.57
C PHE A 455 19.82 10.73 2.61
N ARG A 456 20.01 10.22 1.39
CA ARG A 456 18.99 10.11 0.33
C ARG A 456 17.82 9.22 0.76
N TYR A 457 18.10 8.19 1.56
CA TYR A 457 17.11 7.16 1.92
C TYR A 457 16.45 7.39 3.28
N ARG A 458 16.98 8.27 4.13
CA ARG A 458 16.45 8.52 5.49
C ARG A 458 14.99 8.94 5.48
N ALA A 459 14.64 9.91 4.64
CA ALA A 459 13.26 10.39 4.51
C ALA A 459 12.31 9.28 4.02
N ARG A 460 12.79 8.43 3.09
CA ARG A 460 12.02 7.29 2.56
C ARG A 460 11.73 6.25 3.64
N ILE A 461 12.73 5.87 4.44
CA ILE A 461 12.54 4.93 5.56
C ILE A 461 11.45 5.44 6.50
N GLY A 462 11.46 6.73 6.85
CA GLY A 462 10.43 7.32 7.69
C GLY A 462 9.07 7.45 6.99
N TYR A 463 9.04 7.72 5.68
CA TYR A 463 7.80 7.79 4.89
C TYR A 463 7.09 6.44 4.84
N LEU A 464 7.84 5.34 4.77
CA LEU A 464 7.35 3.97 4.81
C LEU A 464 6.98 3.50 6.24
N GLY A 465 6.76 4.41 7.19
CA GLY A 465 6.39 4.05 8.56
C GLY A 465 7.54 3.52 9.43
N GLY A 466 8.78 3.51 8.93
CA GLY A 466 9.93 2.93 9.63
C GLY A 466 10.21 3.53 11.00
N VAL A 467 9.88 4.82 11.23
CA VAL A 467 10.01 5.44 12.56
C VAL A 467 9.15 4.73 13.60
N LYS A 468 7.87 4.48 13.30
CA LYS A 468 6.95 3.81 14.21
C LYS A 468 7.41 2.38 14.48
N ILE A 469 7.73 1.63 13.41
CA ILE A 469 8.21 0.25 13.50
C ILE A 469 9.45 0.14 14.41
N LEU A 470 10.42 1.04 14.24
CA LEU A 470 11.65 1.06 15.05
C LEU A 470 11.37 1.43 16.52
N MET A 471 10.40 2.31 16.79
CA MET A 471 9.97 2.63 18.16
C MET A 471 9.28 1.46 18.84
N ASP A 472 8.39 0.78 18.13
CA ASP A 472 7.68 -0.40 18.64
C ASP A 472 8.68 -1.53 18.95
N ILE A 473 9.69 -1.74 18.09
CA ILE A 473 10.80 -2.68 18.35
C ILE A 473 11.58 -2.30 19.60
N CYS A 474 11.93 -1.03 19.77
CA CYS A 474 12.65 -0.53 20.94
C CYS A 474 11.93 -0.86 22.26
N LEU A 475 10.59 -0.83 22.26
CA LEU A 475 9.78 -1.21 23.42
C LEU A 475 9.65 -2.73 23.58
N GLN A 476 9.44 -3.45 22.48
CA GLN A 476 9.25 -4.91 22.50
C GLN A 476 10.52 -5.67 22.90
N TYR A 477 11.71 -5.13 22.56
CA TYR A 477 13.00 -5.78 22.75
C TYR A 477 13.90 -5.02 23.74
N GLU A 478 13.31 -4.43 24.77
CA GLU A 478 13.97 -3.59 25.78
C GLU A 478 15.10 -4.28 26.58
N GLU A 479 15.16 -5.62 26.59
CA GLU A 479 16.22 -6.41 27.25
C GLU A 479 17.27 -6.96 26.25
N GLU A 480 17.10 -6.72 24.95
CA GLU A 480 17.93 -7.31 23.90
C GLU A 480 18.89 -6.28 23.30
N ASP A 481 20.05 -6.15 23.92
CA ASP A 481 21.05 -5.14 23.57
C ASP A 481 21.39 -5.10 22.06
N ASP A 482 21.61 -6.25 21.42
CA ASP A 482 21.96 -6.32 19.99
C ASP A 482 20.87 -5.72 19.08
N VAL A 483 19.60 -5.96 19.42
CA VAL A 483 18.45 -5.43 18.67
C VAL A 483 18.34 -3.93 18.93
N LEU A 484 18.45 -3.50 20.19
CA LEU A 484 18.38 -2.09 20.57
C LEU A 484 19.49 -1.26 19.94
N LEU A 485 20.73 -1.77 19.90
CA LEU A 485 21.86 -1.08 19.29
C LEU A 485 21.61 -0.77 17.81
N LEU A 486 21.06 -1.72 17.07
CA LEU A 486 20.75 -1.57 15.65
C LEU A 486 19.51 -0.68 15.42
N ALA A 487 18.45 -0.85 16.22
CA ALA A 487 17.23 -0.06 16.12
C ALA A 487 17.49 1.42 16.46
N LEU A 488 18.15 1.69 17.60
CA LEU A 488 18.54 3.04 18.00
C LEU A 488 19.58 3.63 17.06
N GLY A 489 20.50 2.82 16.52
CA GLY A 489 21.45 3.26 15.49
C GLY A 489 20.76 3.72 14.21
N THR A 490 19.74 2.98 13.76
CA THR A 490 18.92 3.36 12.60
C THR A 490 18.12 4.64 12.89
N LEU A 491 17.44 4.72 14.05
CA LEU A 491 16.71 5.91 14.49
C LEU A 491 17.62 7.15 14.57
N GLN A 492 18.82 6.98 15.15
CA GLN A 492 19.83 8.02 15.22
C GLN A 492 20.13 8.57 13.82
N ASN A 493 20.40 7.69 12.85
CA ASN A 493 20.75 8.06 11.49
C ASN A 493 19.60 8.76 10.76
N ILE A 494 18.39 8.18 10.77
CA ILE A 494 17.24 8.73 10.01
C ILE A 494 16.73 10.07 10.56
N MET A 495 17.07 10.43 11.79
CA MET A 495 16.75 11.75 12.37
C MET A 495 17.75 12.84 11.96
N VAL A 496 18.99 12.48 11.59
CA VAL A 496 20.02 13.47 11.22
C VAL A 496 19.56 14.24 9.97
N ALA A 497 19.55 15.57 10.09
CA ALA A 497 19.18 16.51 9.03
C ALA A 497 17.79 16.26 8.40
N THR A 498 16.92 15.49 9.06
CA THR A 498 15.59 15.13 8.53
C THR A 498 14.50 15.60 9.49
N VAL A 499 13.97 16.81 9.26
CA VAL A 499 12.94 17.43 10.12
C VAL A 499 11.68 16.56 10.21
N ILE A 500 11.23 15.99 9.09
CA ILE A 500 10.02 15.16 9.02
C ILE A 500 10.15 13.93 9.92
N ASN A 501 11.28 13.23 9.87
CA ASN A 501 11.50 12.05 10.70
C ASN A 501 11.64 12.40 12.17
N ARG A 502 12.24 13.55 12.51
CA ARG A 502 12.26 14.05 13.90
C ARG A 502 10.85 14.33 14.40
N SER A 503 9.98 14.96 13.60
CA SER A 503 8.57 15.18 13.95
C SER A 503 7.87 13.85 14.21
N ARG A 504 7.94 12.91 13.25
CA ARG A 504 7.36 11.57 13.41
C ARG A 504 7.87 10.83 14.65
N THR A 505 9.16 11.00 14.97
CA THR A 505 9.78 10.42 16.17
C THR A 505 9.19 11.03 17.44
N ALA A 506 8.98 12.35 17.46
CA ALA A 506 8.31 13.03 18.57
C ALA A 506 6.85 12.59 18.71
N ASP A 507 6.12 12.49 17.58
CA ASP A 507 4.71 12.06 17.54
C ASP A 507 4.56 10.61 18.03
N CYS A 508 5.55 9.75 17.79
CA CYS A 508 5.62 8.38 18.32
C CYS A 508 6.18 8.28 19.75
N HIS A 509 6.06 9.34 20.56
CA HIS A 509 6.55 9.41 21.95
C HIS A 509 8.05 9.12 22.12
N GLY A 510 8.87 9.39 21.10
CA GLY A 510 10.29 9.02 21.09
C GLY A 510 11.11 9.60 22.23
N LEU A 511 10.76 10.79 22.73
CA LEU A 511 11.40 11.38 23.91
C LEU A 511 11.25 10.47 25.14
N THR A 512 10.02 10.04 25.42
CA THR A 512 9.69 9.18 26.55
C THR A 512 10.36 7.82 26.40
N ILE A 513 10.31 7.23 25.21
CA ILE A 513 10.89 5.91 24.93
C ILE A 513 12.41 5.93 25.11
N PHE A 514 13.12 6.92 24.56
CA PHE A 514 14.57 6.98 24.68
C PHE A 514 15.04 7.24 26.11
N VAL A 515 14.33 8.08 26.88
CA VAL A 515 14.63 8.29 28.31
C VAL A 515 14.36 7.01 29.10
N HIS A 516 13.24 6.33 28.84
CA HIS A 516 12.92 5.05 29.46
C HIS A 516 14.03 4.02 29.24
N LEU A 517 14.46 3.83 27.99
CA LEU A 517 15.54 2.88 27.65
C LEU A 517 16.87 3.27 28.29
N TYR A 518 17.23 4.56 28.29
CA TYR A 518 18.46 5.04 28.93
C TYR A 518 18.50 4.75 30.43
N LEU A 519 17.36 4.91 31.12
CA LEU A 519 17.25 4.65 32.56
C LEU A 519 17.18 3.16 32.90
N LYS A 520 16.60 2.36 32.01
CA LYS A 520 16.37 0.92 32.24
C LYS A 520 17.60 0.07 31.94
N THR A 521 18.31 0.35 30.84
CA THR A 521 19.42 -0.50 30.40
C THR A 521 20.67 -0.35 31.27
N THR A 522 21.39 -1.44 31.49
CA THR A 522 22.74 -1.42 32.10
C THR A 522 23.86 -1.31 31.07
N ASN A 523 23.55 -1.49 29.77
CA ASN A 523 24.55 -1.49 28.71
C ASN A 523 24.91 -0.05 28.28
N GLU A 524 26.16 0.33 28.50
CA GLU A 524 26.66 1.67 28.19
C GLU A 524 26.61 2.00 26.70
N GLU A 525 26.72 1.02 25.79
CA GLU A 525 26.60 1.28 24.36
C GLU A 525 25.15 1.62 23.98
N VAL A 526 24.17 0.91 24.55
CA VAL A 526 22.74 1.21 24.36
C VAL A 526 22.41 2.58 24.94
N LYS A 527 22.90 2.92 26.14
CA LYS A 527 22.77 4.27 26.73
C LYS A 527 23.33 5.34 25.80
N ASN A 528 24.53 5.13 25.27
CA ASN A 528 25.17 6.07 24.36
C ASN A 528 24.37 6.26 23.06
N ARG A 529 23.80 5.18 22.50
CA ARG A 529 22.91 5.25 21.32
C ARG A 529 21.62 5.99 21.64
N ALA A 530 20.98 5.72 22.78
CA ALA A 530 19.77 6.41 23.23
C ALA A 530 20.02 7.91 23.43
N LEU A 531 21.14 8.30 24.07
CA LEU A 531 21.54 9.71 24.22
C LEU A 531 21.79 10.39 22.87
N ARG A 532 22.43 9.70 21.92
CA ARG A 532 22.66 10.25 20.57
C ARG A 532 21.35 10.41 19.79
N ALA A 533 20.43 9.45 19.92
CA ALA A 533 19.09 9.55 19.35
C ALA A 533 18.32 10.74 19.97
N LEU A 534 18.37 10.91 21.30
CA LEU A 534 17.81 12.08 22.01
C LEU A 534 18.41 13.40 21.54
N LYS A 535 19.74 13.48 21.41
CA LYS A 535 20.42 14.66 20.87
C LYS A 535 19.92 15.00 19.46
N ASN A 536 19.74 14.01 18.60
CA ASN A 536 19.25 14.21 17.24
C ASN A 536 17.77 14.62 17.22
N LEU A 537 16.95 14.07 18.12
CA LEU A 537 15.55 14.43 18.30
C LEU A 537 15.37 15.89 18.72
N VAL A 538 16.07 16.30 19.79
CA VAL A 538 16.05 17.69 20.29
C VAL A 538 16.60 18.66 19.25
N GLY A 539 17.60 18.22 18.48
CA GLY A 539 18.32 19.07 17.54
C GLY A 539 19.30 20.01 18.26
N GLY A 540 20.15 20.71 17.50
CA GLY A 540 21.05 21.72 18.07
C GLY A 540 20.26 22.94 18.55
N SER A 541 20.47 23.36 19.80
CA SER A 541 20.07 24.69 20.25
C SER A 541 20.71 25.74 19.34
N SER A 542 19.89 26.56 18.69
CA SER A 542 20.35 27.76 18.01
C SER A 542 20.94 28.72 19.06
N SER A 543 22.23 28.57 19.37
CA SER A 543 23.02 29.59 20.06
C SER A 543 23.68 30.57 19.09
N ASP A 544 23.16 30.65 17.86
CA ASP A 544 23.21 31.85 17.03
C ASP A 544 21.82 32.51 17.13
N SER A 545 21.77 33.77 17.59
CA SER A 545 20.59 34.64 17.50
C SER A 545 20.21 34.90 16.03
N PRO A 546 18.95 35.28 15.71
CA PRO A 546 18.33 34.98 14.43
C PRO A 546 18.71 36.01 13.37
N GLU A 547 19.91 35.88 12.81
CA GLU A 547 20.07 36.18 11.39
C GLU A 547 19.34 35.06 10.65
N ARG A 548 18.30 35.43 9.88
CA ARG A 548 17.57 34.54 8.98
C ARG A 548 18.53 33.88 7.99
N LYS A 549 19.18 32.81 8.42
CA LYS A 549 19.81 31.83 7.53
C LYS A 549 18.65 31.07 6.91
N ASN A 550 18.57 31.22 5.59
CA ASN A 550 17.65 30.54 4.69
C ASN A 550 17.36 29.11 5.19
N VAL A 551 16.08 28.85 5.46
CA VAL A 551 15.58 27.48 5.53
C VAL A 551 15.97 26.83 4.21
N LEU A 552 16.86 25.85 4.28
CA LEU A 552 17.24 25.02 3.14
C LEU A 552 15.96 24.42 2.56
N ASP A 553 15.68 24.80 1.32
CA ASP A 553 14.68 24.21 0.47
C ASP A 553 15.08 22.75 0.20
N LEU A 554 14.41 21.81 0.88
CA LEU A 554 14.66 20.38 0.77
C LEU A 554 14.27 19.79 -0.58
N THR A 555 13.70 20.59 -1.49
CA THR A 555 13.54 20.19 -2.90
C THR A 555 14.87 20.16 -3.67
N ALA A 556 15.90 20.89 -3.23
CA ALA A 556 17.17 21.01 -3.95
C ALA A 556 18.23 19.94 -3.62
N VAL A 557 18.02 19.06 -2.62
CA VAL A 557 18.94 17.93 -2.33
C VAL A 557 18.55 16.65 -3.10
N MET A 558 17.55 16.74 -3.97
CA MET A 558 17.16 15.65 -4.87
C MET A 558 17.61 15.87 -6.33
N ASP A 559 18.26 17.00 -6.65
CA ASP A 559 18.55 17.41 -8.03
C ASP A 559 20.04 17.45 -8.42
N GLU A 560 20.96 16.96 -7.58
CA GLU A 560 22.37 16.81 -7.99
C GLU A 560 22.85 15.37 -7.84
N CYS A 561 22.76 14.63 -8.94
CA CYS A 561 23.58 13.43 -9.16
C CYS A 561 24.90 13.89 -9.82
N PRO A 562 26.08 13.63 -9.23
CA PRO A 562 27.35 14.02 -9.83
C PRO A 562 27.77 13.01 -10.90
N THR A 563 27.29 13.16 -12.13
CA THR A 563 27.90 12.50 -13.30
C THR A 563 28.64 13.50 -14.16
N THR A 564 29.83 13.90 -13.71
CA THR A 564 30.88 14.37 -14.63
C THR A 564 32.22 13.73 -14.25
N GLN A 565 32.45 12.49 -14.70
CA GLN A 565 33.81 12.02 -14.94
C GLN A 565 34.08 12.02 -16.44
N LYS A 566 35.04 12.88 -16.81
CA LYS A 566 35.65 12.93 -18.13
C LYS A 566 36.28 11.57 -18.45
N ARG A 567 36.02 11.07 -19.66
CA ARG A 567 36.78 9.97 -20.27
C ARG A 567 38.26 10.35 -20.35
N PHE A 568 39.12 9.42 -19.97
CA PHE A 568 40.44 9.26 -20.58
C PHE A 568 40.63 7.78 -20.90
N SER A 569 40.75 7.48 -22.19
CA SER A 569 41.22 6.21 -22.72
C SER A 569 42.71 6.06 -22.42
N LEU A 570 43.21 4.81 -22.35
CA LEU A 570 44.33 4.38 -23.19
C LEU A 570 44.56 2.86 -23.10
N SER A 571 44.82 2.31 -24.28
CA SER A 571 45.38 1.00 -24.55
C SER A 571 46.83 0.87 -24.06
N VAL A 572 47.21 -0.39 -23.84
CA VAL A 572 48.50 -0.91 -23.38
C VAL A 572 49.64 -0.71 -24.39
N THR A 573 50.82 -0.31 -23.90
CA THR A 573 52.19 -0.87 -24.10
C THR A 573 53.08 -0.06 -23.12
N GLY A 574 53.92 -0.58 -22.23
CA GLY A 574 54.97 -1.59 -22.35
C GLY A 574 56.27 -0.96 -21.76
N ASP A 575 56.67 -1.47 -20.59
CA ASP A 575 58.01 -1.51 -19.96
C ASP A 575 58.87 -0.28 -19.55
N SER A 576 59.49 -0.50 -18.38
CA SER A 576 60.84 -0.12 -17.89
C SER A 576 61.13 1.23 -17.18
N GLU A 577 61.43 1.08 -15.88
CA GLU A 577 62.64 1.53 -15.13
C GLU A 577 62.87 2.99 -14.65
N GLU A 578 63.18 3.04 -13.34
CA GLU A 578 64.21 3.84 -12.61
C GLU A 578 64.00 5.30 -12.10
N HIS A 579 64.16 5.39 -10.77
CA HIS A 579 64.93 6.32 -9.94
C HIS A 579 64.58 7.83 -9.72
N CYS A 580 64.45 8.12 -8.42
CA CYS A 580 65.15 9.15 -7.62
C CYS A 580 64.49 10.50 -7.24
N LYS A 581 64.34 10.64 -5.91
CA LYS A 581 64.80 11.74 -5.02
C LYS A 581 63.86 12.89 -4.60
N LEU A 582 63.63 12.86 -3.28
CA LEU A 582 63.78 13.94 -2.28
C LEU A 582 62.66 15.00 -2.10
N SER A 583 62.16 14.99 -0.86
CA SER A 583 61.38 15.98 -0.09
C SER A 583 62.12 17.33 0.14
N PRO A 584 61.68 18.31 1.00
CA PRO A 584 60.42 18.48 1.77
C PRO A 584 59.90 19.96 1.92
N ARG A 585 58.73 20.12 2.57
CA ARG A 585 58.38 21.18 3.59
C ARG A 585 58.13 22.65 3.15
N ARG A 586 56.93 23.20 3.44
CA ARG A 586 56.60 24.06 4.63
C ARG A 586 55.27 24.85 4.51
N LEU A 587 54.62 24.98 5.66
CA LEU A 587 53.45 25.82 5.98
C LEU A 587 53.74 27.34 5.82
N ARG A 588 52.73 28.16 5.48
CA ARG A 588 52.07 29.12 6.42
C ARG A 588 51.11 30.11 5.74
N THR A 589 50.01 30.35 6.44
CA THR A 589 49.03 31.43 6.38
C THR A 589 49.60 32.85 6.55
N ARG A 590 49.11 33.86 5.78
CA ARG A 590 48.48 35.13 6.27
C ARG A 590 48.17 36.18 5.19
N LYS A 591 46.93 36.71 5.26
CA LYS A 591 46.43 38.10 5.11
C LYS A 591 47.03 39.09 4.06
N LYS A 592 46.15 39.43 3.10
CA LYS A 592 45.74 40.76 2.56
C LYS A 592 46.77 41.87 2.32
N ARG A 593 46.84 42.33 1.06
CA ARG A 593 46.79 43.76 0.69
C ARG A 593 46.27 43.96 -0.75
N ASN A 594 45.31 44.89 -0.90
CA ASN A 594 44.61 45.28 -2.13
C ASN A 594 45.36 46.39 -2.92
N ARG A 595 45.20 46.39 -4.25
CA ARG A 595 44.88 47.51 -5.18
C ARG A 595 45.19 47.03 -6.63
N GLY A 596 44.40 47.28 -7.68
CA GLY A 596 43.31 48.23 -7.90
C GLY A 596 42.36 47.79 -9.03
N MET A 597 41.29 48.57 -9.15
CA MET A 597 40.00 48.34 -9.80
C MET A 597 39.98 48.67 -11.31
N ILE A 598 39.12 47.96 -12.06
CA ILE A 598 38.22 48.55 -13.07
C ILE A 598 36.83 47.90 -12.85
N GLU A 599 35.78 48.68 -13.14
CA GLU A 599 34.46 48.76 -12.49
C GLU A 599 33.51 47.56 -12.59
N ALA A 600 32.64 47.44 -11.59
CA ALA A 600 31.48 46.55 -11.54
C ALA A 600 30.18 47.31 -11.84
N LYS A 601 29.24 46.66 -12.52
CA LYS A 601 27.83 47.07 -12.65
C LYS A 601 26.89 45.87 -12.43
N PRO A 602 25.64 46.10 -11.99
CA PRO A 602 25.21 45.71 -10.65
C PRO A 602 24.30 44.47 -10.62
N THR A 603 24.34 43.78 -9.49
CA THR A 603 23.24 42.96 -8.97
C THR A 603 22.41 43.78 -7.98
N HIS A 604 21.21 43.25 -7.68
CA HIS A 604 20.13 43.72 -6.78
C HIS A 604 18.97 44.39 -7.57
N ILE A 605 17.69 44.14 -7.28
CA ILE A 605 17.03 43.53 -6.13
C ILE A 605 15.64 43.04 -6.59
N SER A 606 15.09 42.07 -5.87
CA SER A 606 13.68 41.66 -5.83
C SER A 606 12.66 42.80 -5.95
N LEU A 607 11.41 42.50 -6.31
CA LEU A 607 10.27 42.75 -5.43
C LEU A 607 8.95 42.22 -6.01
N SER A 608 8.10 41.88 -5.04
CA SER A 608 6.66 41.66 -5.09
C SER A 608 5.85 42.80 -5.72
N MET A 609 4.55 42.53 -5.88
CA MET A 609 3.47 43.43 -6.32
C MET A 609 3.49 44.85 -5.70
N ASP A 610 3.37 45.88 -6.55
CA ASP A 610 2.38 46.96 -6.46
C ASP A 610 2.31 47.79 -7.77
N CYS A 611 1.17 48.44 -7.98
CA CYS A 611 0.81 49.42 -9.03
C CYS A 611 0.10 48.91 -10.31
N ILE A 612 -1.23 48.77 -10.17
CA ILE A 612 -2.20 49.11 -11.21
C ILE A 612 -2.27 50.64 -11.32
N LYS A 613 -2.07 51.20 -12.53
CA LYS A 613 -2.85 52.29 -13.16
C LYS A 613 -2.13 52.82 -14.42
N LYS A 614 -2.53 52.32 -15.58
CA LYS A 614 -3.15 53.09 -16.67
C LYS A 614 -3.23 52.20 -17.91
N ALA A 615 -4.47 52.00 -18.33
CA ALA A 615 -4.84 51.47 -19.61
C ALA A 615 -4.28 52.33 -20.75
N SER A 616 -4.06 51.69 -21.90
CA SER A 616 -4.72 51.99 -23.19
C SER A 616 -3.76 51.98 -24.37
N SER A 617 -4.32 51.58 -25.51
CA SER A 617 -3.83 51.63 -26.91
C SER A 617 -2.71 50.62 -27.24
N GLU A 618 -3.05 49.48 -27.86
CA GLU A 618 -3.41 49.27 -29.28
C GLU A 618 -2.18 48.83 -30.10
N LEU A 619 -2.34 47.68 -30.76
CA LEU A 619 -1.89 47.35 -32.13
C LEU A 619 -0.39 47.60 -32.45
N SER A 620 0.39 46.61 -32.88
CA SER A 620 0.25 46.04 -34.23
C SER A 620 1.31 44.96 -34.48
N GLU A 621 0.96 44.09 -35.42
CA GLU A 621 1.71 43.00 -36.02
C GLU A 621 2.91 43.50 -36.85
N THR A 622 3.96 42.69 -37.01
CA THR A 622 4.29 41.98 -38.27
C THR A 622 5.71 41.39 -38.27
N ASP A 623 5.79 40.27 -38.98
CA ASP A 623 6.90 39.32 -39.15
C ASP A 623 8.14 39.84 -39.90
N THR A 624 9.25 39.09 -39.81
CA THR A 624 10.19 38.69 -40.90
C THR A 624 11.41 37.96 -40.29
N SER A 625 11.51 36.64 -40.46
CA SER A 625 12.30 35.88 -41.48
C SER A 625 13.83 35.92 -41.32
N SER A 626 14.46 34.75 -41.17
CA SER A 626 15.61 34.30 -41.98
C SER A 626 16.12 32.95 -41.46
N ASP A 627 16.14 31.96 -42.36
CA ASP A 627 16.93 30.72 -42.32
C ASP A 627 18.46 31.06 -42.31
N ASP A 628 19.44 30.21 -41.99
CA ASP A 628 19.79 28.91 -42.59
C ASP A 628 20.89 28.18 -41.77
N ASP A 629 20.91 26.85 -41.93
CA ASP A 629 22.06 25.93 -42.04
C ASP A 629 23.12 25.76 -40.93
N TYR A 630 23.20 24.54 -40.37
CA TYR A 630 24.11 23.50 -40.89
C TYR A 630 23.88 22.15 -40.19
N ALA A 631 23.69 21.12 -40.99
CA ALA A 631 23.32 19.76 -40.59
C ALA A 631 24.52 18.81 -40.43
N GLY A 632 24.32 17.75 -39.64
CA GLY A 632 24.87 16.42 -39.91
C GLY A 632 25.82 15.83 -38.88
N ARG A 633 25.39 14.79 -38.13
CA ARG A 633 25.57 13.38 -38.54
C ARG A 633 25.40 12.37 -37.38
N TRP A 634 24.31 11.60 -37.46
CA TRP A 634 24.10 10.16 -37.15
C TRP A 634 24.67 9.54 -35.86
N THR A 635 23.82 9.24 -34.86
CA THR A 635 23.12 7.97 -34.54
C THR A 635 23.86 7.04 -33.58
N SER A 636 23.30 6.84 -32.39
CA SER A 636 23.16 5.51 -31.78
C SER A 636 22.12 5.60 -30.65
N GLU A 637 20.96 5.02 -30.92
CA GLU A 637 19.86 4.79 -30.02
C GLU A 637 20.27 3.85 -28.86
N THR A 638 19.82 4.17 -27.65
CA THR A 638 19.30 3.18 -26.70
C THR A 638 18.25 3.90 -25.84
N ASP A 639 17.02 3.93 -26.33
CA ASP A 639 15.82 4.14 -25.51
C ASP A 639 15.43 2.82 -24.86
N GLY A 640 14.92 2.88 -23.62
CA GLY A 640 14.40 1.70 -22.93
C GLY A 640 13.78 1.92 -21.55
N ASP A 641 13.27 3.11 -21.22
CA ASP A 641 12.30 3.29 -20.12
C ASP A 641 10.91 3.43 -20.74
N THR A 642 9.99 2.53 -20.39
CA THR A 642 8.59 2.53 -20.84
C THR A 642 7.70 2.98 -19.69
N ASP A 643 7.17 4.21 -19.81
CA ASP A 643 5.87 4.58 -19.26
C ASP A 643 4.80 3.78 -20.01
N GLY A 644 3.78 3.29 -19.30
CA GLY A 644 2.75 2.39 -19.82
C GLY A 644 1.80 3.00 -20.87
N GLU A 645 2.35 3.47 -21.99
CA GLU A 645 1.63 3.65 -23.25
C GLU A 645 2.07 2.53 -24.22
N SER A 646 1.10 1.89 -24.87
CA SER A 646 1.34 0.84 -25.87
C SER A 646 2.07 1.41 -27.07
N LEU A 647 3.40 1.22 -27.12
CA LEU A 647 4.20 1.52 -28.29
C LEU A 647 3.92 0.46 -29.36
N ILE A 648 3.15 0.85 -30.37
CA ILE A 648 3.05 0.14 -31.65
C ILE A 648 4.42 0.25 -32.31
N LYS A 649 5.19 -0.84 -32.31
CA LYS A 649 6.07 -1.20 -33.43
C LYS A 649 6.46 -2.68 -33.37
N ASP A 650 6.06 -3.34 -34.44
CA ASP A 650 6.71 -4.47 -35.12
C ASP A 650 5.98 -5.82 -35.04
N LEU A 651 4.99 -5.98 -35.91
CA LEU A 651 4.66 -7.28 -36.53
C LEU A 651 5.12 -7.26 -37.98
N SER A 652 6.08 -8.13 -38.30
CA SER A 652 6.10 -8.80 -39.59
C SER A 652 6.08 -10.29 -39.30
N THR A 653 4.98 -10.99 -39.64
CA THR A 653 4.94 -11.92 -40.77
C THR A 653 3.51 -12.50 -40.92
N TYR A 654 3.06 -12.60 -42.17
CA TYR A 654 1.92 -13.36 -42.71
C TYR A 654 0.49 -12.79 -42.59
N THR A 655 -0.08 -12.59 -43.79
CA THR A 655 -1.41 -12.14 -44.16
C THR A 655 -2.49 -13.25 -44.09
N PRO A 656 -3.78 -12.89 -44.11
CA PRO A 656 -4.88 -13.67 -43.51
C PRO A 656 -5.86 -14.27 -44.54
N SER A 657 -6.75 -15.13 -44.06
CA SER A 657 -8.03 -15.43 -44.72
C SER A 657 -9.22 -15.25 -43.75
N TYR A 658 -9.91 -14.12 -43.94
CA TYR A 658 -11.37 -13.86 -43.88
C TYR A 658 -12.27 -14.69 -42.93
N SER A 659 -13.03 -14.00 -42.06
CA SER A 659 -14.51 -13.82 -42.13
C SER A 659 -15.12 -13.40 -40.78
N THR A 660 -15.52 -12.14 -40.72
CA THR A 660 -16.67 -11.50 -40.04
C THR A 660 -17.47 -12.26 -38.97
N LEU A 661 -17.59 -11.68 -37.77
CA LEU A 661 -18.86 -11.18 -37.16
C LEU A 661 -18.61 -10.53 -35.78
N GLU A 662 -19.43 -9.52 -35.49
CA GLU A 662 -19.29 -8.41 -34.56
C GLU A 662 -19.34 -8.77 -33.06
N SER A 663 -18.59 -8.02 -32.21
CA SER A 663 -18.97 -7.40 -30.90
C SER A 663 -17.74 -6.65 -30.29
N PRO A 664 -17.83 -5.96 -29.12
CA PRO A 664 -17.58 -4.52 -28.95
C PRO A 664 -16.18 -4.19 -28.40
N GLY A 665 -15.57 -3.12 -28.88
CA GLY A 665 -14.33 -2.57 -28.31
C GLY A 665 -13.25 -2.36 -29.36
N THR A 666 -13.15 -1.15 -29.85
CA THR A 666 -11.91 -0.68 -30.47
C THR A 666 -11.72 0.74 -30.00
N GLU A 667 -10.78 0.93 -29.08
CA GLU A 667 -10.33 2.25 -28.67
C GLU A 667 -9.79 2.96 -29.91
N CYS A 668 -10.57 3.90 -30.46
CA CYS A 668 -10.07 4.82 -31.46
C CYS A 668 -9.03 5.72 -30.79
N GLU A 669 -7.75 5.59 -31.15
CA GLU A 669 -6.71 6.51 -30.71
C GLU A 669 -7.11 7.97 -31.04
N ASN A 670 -7.20 8.82 -30.02
CA ASN A 670 -7.53 10.23 -30.17
C ASN A 670 -6.32 11.00 -30.73
N TYR A 671 -6.48 11.74 -31.83
CA TYR A 671 -5.45 12.61 -32.41
C TYR A 671 -6.07 13.89 -32.96
N TYR A 672 -5.23 14.93 -33.12
CA TYR A 672 -5.62 16.19 -33.74
C TYR A 672 -4.91 16.41 -35.07
N VAL A 673 -5.60 16.98 -36.06
CA VAL A 673 -4.98 17.29 -37.36
C VAL A 673 -4.49 18.74 -37.34
N GLN A 674 -3.23 18.96 -37.69
CA GLN A 674 -2.65 20.29 -37.83
C GLN A 674 -3.46 21.12 -38.84
N THR A 675 -3.56 22.43 -38.64
CA THR A 675 -4.29 23.38 -39.50
C THR A 675 -5.81 23.16 -39.62
N HIS A 676 -6.37 22.15 -38.92
CA HIS A 676 -7.82 22.00 -38.79
C HIS A 676 -8.33 22.83 -37.63
N HIS A 677 -9.61 23.21 -37.69
CA HIS A 677 -10.27 23.95 -36.62
C HIS A 677 -10.96 22.99 -35.65
N MET A 678 -10.92 23.32 -34.36
CA MET A 678 -11.74 22.66 -33.34
C MET A 678 -13.23 22.79 -33.70
N PRO A 679 -14.04 21.75 -33.48
CA PRO A 679 -15.47 21.76 -33.82
C PRO A 679 -16.31 22.65 -32.89
N PHE A 680 -15.70 23.22 -31.85
CA PHE A 680 -16.31 24.11 -30.86
C PHE A 680 -15.39 25.32 -30.63
N GLY A 681 -15.95 26.43 -30.15
CA GLY A 681 -15.23 27.64 -29.79
C GLY A 681 -14.98 27.76 -28.29
N GLU A 682 -14.31 28.85 -27.86
CA GLU A 682 -14.21 29.17 -26.44
C GLU A 682 -15.60 29.48 -25.86
N ASP A 683 -15.98 28.73 -24.82
CA ASP A 683 -17.27 28.85 -24.16
C ASP A 683 -17.11 28.73 -22.64
N GLU A 684 -18.18 28.46 -21.89
CA GLU A 684 -18.15 28.35 -20.42
C GLU A 684 -17.38 27.12 -19.89
N THR A 685 -16.97 26.21 -20.77
CA THR A 685 -16.29 24.93 -20.48
C THR A 685 -15.01 24.72 -21.28
N HIS A 686 -14.76 25.49 -22.34
CA HIS A 686 -13.61 25.33 -23.22
C HIS A 686 -12.77 26.62 -23.26
N GLU A 687 -11.47 26.51 -23.00
CA GLU A 687 -10.49 27.62 -23.08
C GLU A 687 -9.38 27.26 -24.06
N PHE A 688 -9.05 28.16 -25.00
CA PHE A 688 -7.95 27.95 -25.95
C PHE A 688 -6.73 28.77 -25.56
N SER A 689 -5.56 28.19 -25.84
CA SER A 689 -4.29 28.80 -25.52
C SER A 689 -3.31 28.58 -26.67
N SER A 690 -2.96 29.69 -27.35
CA SER A 690 -2.25 29.69 -28.63
C SER A 690 -0.73 29.49 -28.53
N GLN A 691 -0.20 29.19 -27.34
CA GLN A 691 1.23 28.98 -27.16
C GLN A 691 1.67 27.73 -27.92
N THR A 692 2.74 27.86 -28.69
CA THR A 692 3.33 26.80 -29.52
C THR A 692 4.60 26.20 -28.91
N ASN A 693 5.11 26.80 -27.83
CA ASN A 693 6.29 26.37 -27.09
C ASN A 693 5.97 26.25 -25.60
N VAL A 694 6.48 25.19 -24.97
CA VAL A 694 6.31 24.84 -23.55
C VAL A 694 6.71 25.99 -22.62
N HIS A 695 7.80 26.70 -22.92
CA HIS A 695 8.33 27.74 -22.05
C HIS A 695 7.46 29.00 -22.00
N ASN A 696 6.58 29.19 -22.98
CA ASN A 696 5.71 30.36 -23.06
C ASN A 696 4.33 30.13 -22.40
N ILE A 697 4.08 28.93 -21.87
CA ILE A 697 2.83 28.57 -21.23
C ILE A 697 2.66 29.38 -19.93
N SER A 698 1.65 30.25 -19.91
CA SER A 698 1.41 31.13 -18.76
C SER A 698 0.72 30.39 -17.62
N LYS A 699 1.49 30.08 -16.56
CA LYS A 699 0.95 29.53 -15.29
C LYS A 699 -0.25 30.36 -14.78
N ARG A 700 -0.19 31.70 -14.89
CA ARG A 700 -1.28 32.60 -14.46
C ARG A 700 -2.57 32.40 -15.26
N LYS A 701 -2.50 32.13 -16.57
CA LYS A 701 -3.68 31.93 -17.43
C LYS A 701 -4.38 30.60 -17.11
N ILE A 702 -3.59 29.55 -16.90
CA ILE A 702 -4.10 28.22 -16.51
C ILE A 702 -4.81 28.30 -15.16
N MET A 703 -4.15 28.88 -14.16
CA MET A 703 -4.70 29.06 -12.81
C MET A 703 -6.04 29.81 -12.80
N LYS A 704 -6.14 30.93 -13.53
CA LYS A 704 -7.37 31.72 -13.63
C LYS A 704 -8.51 30.92 -14.24
N SER A 705 -8.23 30.17 -15.31
CA SER A 705 -9.24 29.41 -16.04
C SER A 705 -9.72 28.19 -15.25
N LEU A 706 -8.82 27.46 -14.59
CA LEU A 706 -9.18 26.36 -13.69
C LEU A 706 -10.03 26.87 -12.51
N CYS A 707 -9.64 27.98 -11.88
CA CYS A 707 -10.42 28.62 -10.82
C CYS A 707 -11.82 29.01 -11.29
N ALA A 708 -11.93 29.61 -12.48
CA ALA A 708 -13.19 30.01 -13.08
C ALA A 708 -14.12 28.83 -13.37
N PHE A 709 -13.61 27.71 -13.89
CA PHE A 709 -14.39 26.50 -14.15
C PHE A 709 -14.91 25.85 -12.87
N LEU A 710 -14.05 25.70 -11.85
CA LEU A 710 -14.42 25.15 -10.54
C LEU A 710 -15.55 25.93 -9.88
N ASN A 711 -15.44 27.26 -9.91
CA ASN A 711 -16.41 28.18 -9.29
C ASN A 711 -17.74 28.28 -10.05
N ASN A 712 -17.72 28.02 -11.36
CA ASN A 712 -18.95 27.89 -12.16
C ASN A 712 -19.64 26.53 -12.00
N LYS A 713 -19.06 25.61 -11.21
CA LYS A 713 -19.56 24.23 -11.02
C LYS A 713 -19.62 23.45 -12.33
N LYS A 714 -18.77 23.79 -13.32
CA LYS A 714 -18.70 23.12 -14.62
C LYS A 714 -17.32 22.49 -14.82
N CYS A 715 -17.30 21.24 -15.30
CA CYS A 715 -16.08 20.51 -15.64
C CYS A 715 -15.57 20.99 -16.99
N GLY A 716 -14.66 21.97 -16.98
CA GLY A 716 -14.08 22.55 -18.19
C GLY A 716 -12.72 21.98 -18.56
N THR A 717 -12.31 22.19 -19.81
CA THR A 717 -11.03 21.75 -20.39
C THR A 717 -10.27 22.92 -21.01
N ILE A 718 -8.98 23.02 -20.70
CA ILE A 718 -8.05 23.98 -21.30
C ILE A 718 -7.26 23.26 -22.39
N TYR A 719 -7.27 23.81 -23.61
CA TYR A 719 -6.54 23.27 -24.76
C TYR A 719 -5.36 24.18 -25.09
N ILE A 720 -4.14 23.68 -24.89
CA ILE A 720 -2.90 24.40 -25.18
C ILE A 720 -2.33 23.90 -26.51
N GLY A 721 -1.95 24.83 -27.38
CA GLY A 721 -1.58 24.55 -28.77
C GLY A 721 -2.72 24.76 -29.77
N VAL A 722 -3.75 25.52 -29.37
CA VAL A 722 -4.92 25.88 -30.20
C VAL A 722 -5.04 27.40 -30.26
N ARG A 723 -5.12 27.96 -31.45
CA ARG A 723 -5.26 29.40 -31.68
C ARG A 723 -6.66 29.89 -31.30
N GLY A 724 -6.82 31.19 -31.07
CA GLY A 724 -8.11 31.77 -30.65
C GLY A 724 -9.23 31.65 -31.69
N ASN A 725 -8.89 31.42 -32.96
CA ASN A 725 -9.83 31.08 -34.04
C ASN A 725 -10.19 29.57 -34.10
N GLY A 726 -9.71 28.77 -33.14
CA GLY A 726 -9.89 27.31 -33.07
C GLY A 726 -8.90 26.50 -33.90
N GLU A 727 -7.95 27.12 -34.60
CA GLU A 727 -6.97 26.41 -35.44
C GLU A 727 -5.95 25.64 -34.58
N ILE A 728 -5.72 24.37 -34.90
CA ILE A 728 -4.81 23.47 -34.18
C ILE A 728 -3.37 23.66 -34.70
N SER A 729 -2.50 24.19 -33.85
CA SER A 729 -1.07 24.37 -34.15
C SER A 729 -0.17 23.34 -33.47
N GLY A 730 -0.61 22.81 -32.31
CA GLY A 730 0.17 21.95 -31.43
C GLY A 730 1.30 22.70 -30.70
N VAL A 731 1.75 22.12 -29.60
CA VAL A 731 2.91 22.55 -28.81
C VAL A 731 4.04 21.57 -29.07
N LYS A 732 5.27 22.06 -29.34
CA LYS A 732 6.43 21.19 -29.39
C LYS A 732 6.85 20.82 -27.97
N VAL A 733 6.74 19.54 -27.59
CA VAL A 733 7.01 19.03 -26.23
C VAL A 733 7.83 17.75 -26.31
N LYS A 734 9.02 17.76 -25.71
CA LYS A 734 9.86 16.57 -25.51
C LYS A 734 9.42 15.76 -24.31
N ARG A 735 9.86 14.50 -24.20
CA ARG A 735 9.52 13.60 -23.08
C ARG A 735 9.77 14.23 -21.71
N LYS A 736 10.97 14.79 -21.47
CA LYS A 736 11.33 15.49 -20.23
C LYS A 736 10.45 16.73 -19.97
N GLU A 737 10.00 17.40 -21.01
CA GLU A 737 9.15 18.60 -20.91
C GLU A 737 7.70 18.22 -20.57
N ARG A 738 7.22 17.04 -20.98
CA ARG A 738 5.90 16.52 -20.55
C ARG A 738 5.85 16.31 -19.04
N ASP A 739 6.91 15.76 -18.47
CA ASP A 739 6.99 15.51 -17.03
C ASP A 739 7.14 16.83 -16.23
N LEU A 740 7.92 17.78 -16.74
CA LEU A 740 8.00 19.14 -16.16
C LEU A 740 6.66 19.88 -16.19
N LEU A 741 5.85 19.67 -17.23
CA LEU A 741 4.51 20.26 -17.32
C LEU A 741 3.52 19.63 -16.33
N ARG A 742 3.62 18.32 -16.09
CA ARG A 742 2.85 17.63 -15.04
C ARG A 742 3.21 18.16 -13.66
N LEU A 743 4.50 18.20 -13.33
CA LEU A 743 4.99 18.75 -12.06
C LEU A 743 4.60 20.22 -11.88
N GLY A 744 4.70 21.03 -12.93
CA GLY A 744 4.30 22.43 -12.89
C GLY A 744 2.79 22.64 -12.72
N LEU A 745 1.96 21.68 -13.15
CA LEU A 745 0.52 21.67 -12.89
C LEU A 745 0.22 21.27 -11.44
N ASP A 746 0.92 20.28 -10.91
CA ASP A 746 0.81 19.88 -9.49
C ASP A 746 1.16 21.05 -8.57
N GLU A 747 2.26 21.76 -8.85
CA GLU A 747 2.65 23.01 -8.14
C GLU A 747 1.56 24.08 -8.18
N MET A 748 0.90 24.24 -9.34
CA MET A 748 -0.17 25.21 -9.54
C MET A 748 -1.40 24.85 -8.70
N ILE A 749 -1.70 23.56 -8.60
CA ILE A 749 -2.87 23.01 -7.92
C ILE A 749 -2.76 23.12 -6.40
N ASP A 750 -1.54 22.99 -5.87
CA ASP A 750 -1.23 23.28 -4.45
C ASP A 750 -1.46 24.74 -4.05
N MET A 751 -1.58 25.66 -5.01
CA MET A 751 -1.84 27.08 -4.74
C MET A 751 -3.33 27.42 -4.55
N PHE A 752 -4.24 26.46 -4.75
CA PHE A 752 -5.68 26.67 -4.56
C PHE A 752 -6.10 26.52 -3.10
N LYS A 753 -7.11 27.29 -2.70
CA LYS A 753 -7.77 27.18 -1.41
C LYS A 753 -9.30 27.10 -1.62
N PRO A 754 -9.96 25.99 -1.24
CA PRO A 754 -9.39 24.74 -0.68
C PRO A 754 -8.49 23.99 -1.68
N PRO A 755 -7.60 23.08 -1.21
CA PRO A 755 -6.69 22.34 -2.08
C PRO A 755 -7.45 21.45 -3.07
N LEU A 756 -6.99 21.39 -4.30
CA LEU A 756 -7.54 20.54 -5.35
C LEU A 756 -6.89 19.16 -5.30
N LEU A 757 -7.69 18.10 -5.30
CA LEU A 757 -7.20 16.71 -5.28
C LEU A 757 -6.80 16.24 -6.68
N HIS A 758 -5.84 15.33 -6.76
CA HIS A 758 -5.33 14.76 -8.02
C HIS A 758 -6.38 13.99 -8.84
N ASP A 759 -7.48 13.54 -8.22
CA ASP A 759 -8.58 12.86 -8.93
C ASP A 759 -9.60 13.84 -9.53
N MET A 760 -9.45 15.14 -9.29
CA MET A 760 -10.36 16.19 -9.77
C MET A 760 -9.94 16.75 -11.13
N TYR A 761 -8.74 16.46 -11.61
CA TYR A 761 -8.22 16.96 -12.88
C TYR A 761 -7.38 15.89 -13.59
N LYS A 762 -7.17 16.07 -14.89
CA LYS A 762 -6.36 15.21 -15.75
C LYS A 762 -5.58 16.05 -16.74
N ILE A 763 -4.36 15.63 -17.07
CA ILE A 763 -3.55 16.21 -18.13
C ILE A 763 -3.25 15.16 -19.20
N ASP A 764 -3.72 15.41 -20.42
CA ASP A 764 -3.54 14.52 -21.57
C ASP A 764 -2.70 15.21 -22.65
N PHE A 765 -1.76 14.46 -23.23
CA PHE A 765 -0.90 14.93 -24.33
C PHE A 765 -1.33 14.24 -25.62
N ILE A 766 -2.17 14.90 -26.42
CA ILE A 766 -2.76 14.29 -27.61
C ILE A 766 -1.91 14.62 -28.85
N PRO A 767 -1.45 13.63 -29.63
CA PRO A 767 -0.54 13.86 -30.74
C PRO A 767 -1.20 14.63 -31.90
N VAL A 768 -0.40 15.43 -32.60
CA VAL A 768 -0.84 16.20 -33.80
C VAL A 768 -0.29 15.56 -35.08
N VAL A 769 -1.17 15.34 -36.07
CA VAL A 769 -0.84 14.73 -37.37
C VAL A 769 -0.90 15.75 -38.51
N ARG A 770 -0.16 15.50 -39.60
CA ARG A 770 -0.20 16.38 -40.79
C ARG A 770 -1.47 16.13 -41.63
N PRO A 771 -1.96 17.13 -42.38
CA PRO A 771 -3.17 17.01 -43.22
C PRO A 771 -3.08 16.01 -44.38
N GLN A 772 -1.87 15.55 -44.76
CA GLN A 772 -1.62 14.80 -46.01
C GLN A 772 -1.40 13.27 -45.81
N GLY A 773 -1.85 12.71 -44.68
CA GLY A 773 -1.83 11.25 -44.43
C GLY A 773 -3.20 10.62 -44.64
N SER A 774 -3.27 9.47 -45.32
CA SER A 774 -4.51 8.73 -45.60
C SER A 774 -5.27 8.31 -44.34
N GLU A 775 -6.60 8.20 -44.43
CA GLU A 775 -7.55 7.91 -43.34
C GLU A 775 -7.37 6.56 -42.62
N SER A 776 -6.39 5.73 -43.01
CA SER A 776 -6.05 4.48 -42.32
C SER A 776 -4.99 4.69 -41.22
N ALA A 777 -5.22 4.10 -40.05
CA ALA A 777 -4.37 4.19 -38.85
C ALA A 777 -2.89 3.84 -39.09
N VAL A 778 -2.60 2.99 -40.08
CA VAL A 778 -1.25 2.49 -40.41
C VAL A 778 -0.40 3.50 -41.22
N THR A 779 -1.03 4.50 -41.84
CA THR A 779 -0.37 5.43 -42.77
C THR A 779 -0.30 6.88 -42.27
N ARG A 780 -0.59 7.11 -40.98
CA ARG A 780 -0.65 8.47 -40.40
C ARG A 780 0.75 9.02 -40.17
N ASN A 781 1.06 10.16 -40.80
CA ASN A 781 2.30 10.90 -40.57
C ASN A 781 2.16 11.78 -39.32
N TYR A 782 2.51 11.23 -38.16
CA TYR A 782 2.64 11.99 -36.91
C TYR A 782 3.69 13.10 -37.07
N VAL A 783 3.40 14.30 -36.54
CA VAL A 783 4.40 15.36 -36.46
C VAL A 783 5.23 15.12 -35.20
N GLU A 784 6.50 14.74 -35.38
CA GLU A 784 7.41 14.47 -34.27
C GLU A 784 7.39 15.58 -33.21
N GLU A 785 7.26 15.16 -31.95
CA GLU A 785 7.26 16.01 -30.75
C GLU A 785 6.15 17.07 -30.68
N ARG A 786 5.05 17.02 -31.46
CA ARG A 786 3.94 17.98 -31.34
C ARG A 786 2.67 17.40 -30.73
N TYR A 787 2.16 18.06 -29.69
CA TYR A 787 0.98 17.65 -28.94
C TYR A 787 0.03 18.81 -28.67
N VAL A 788 -1.28 18.55 -28.64
CA VAL A 788 -2.25 19.42 -27.97
C VAL A 788 -2.33 18.95 -26.52
N ILE A 789 -2.04 19.85 -25.59
CA ILE A 789 -2.11 19.54 -24.15
C ILE A 789 -3.51 19.88 -23.67
N GLN A 790 -4.22 18.90 -23.15
CA GLN A 790 -5.54 19.08 -22.54
C GLN A 790 -5.41 19.02 -21.02
N ILE A 791 -5.89 20.05 -20.33
CA ILE A 791 -6.02 20.05 -18.88
C ILE A 791 -7.52 20.07 -18.57
N SER A 792 -8.05 18.94 -18.12
CA SER A 792 -9.49 18.71 -17.97
C SER A 792 -9.85 18.56 -16.50
N LEU A 793 -10.89 19.26 -16.05
CA LEU A 793 -11.50 19.01 -14.73
C LEU A 793 -12.48 17.85 -14.84
N LEU A 794 -12.33 16.85 -13.97
CA LEU A 794 -13.15 15.63 -13.97
C LEU A 794 -14.35 15.73 -13.02
N LYS A 795 -14.21 16.51 -11.94
CA LYS A 795 -15.21 16.63 -10.87
C LYS A 795 -15.18 18.04 -10.27
N CYS A 796 -16.34 18.58 -9.91
CA CYS A 796 -16.47 19.84 -9.17
C CYS A 796 -17.17 19.58 -7.83
N THR A 797 -16.59 20.05 -6.73
CA THR A 797 -17.10 19.85 -5.35
C THR A 797 -18.21 20.82 -4.96
N GLY A 798 -18.50 21.81 -5.81
CA GLY A 798 -19.44 22.89 -5.50
C GLY A 798 -18.93 23.93 -4.49
N LEU A 799 -17.68 23.78 -4.03
CA LEU A 799 -16.99 24.74 -3.17
C LEU A 799 -16.48 25.95 -3.97
N ILE A 800 -16.23 27.06 -3.28
CA ILE A 800 -15.63 28.26 -3.87
C ILE A 800 -14.11 28.19 -3.69
N TYR A 801 -13.40 28.24 -4.80
CA TYR A 801 -11.96 28.16 -4.90
C TYR A 801 -11.33 29.55 -5.08
N THR A 802 -10.24 29.79 -4.37
CA THR A 802 -9.45 31.02 -4.43
C THR A 802 -7.98 30.70 -4.68
N ILE A 803 -7.26 31.64 -5.31
CA ILE A 803 -5.82 31.56 -5.57
C ILE A 803 -5.06 32.46 -4.56
N LYS A 804 -3.75 32.27 -4.39
CA LYS A 804 -2.87 33.14 -3.55
C LYS A 804 -3.22 34.63 -3.73
N GLY A 805 -3.52 35.29 -2.61
CA GLY A 805 -4.02 36.67 -2.57
C GLY A 805 -5.53 36.81 -2.41
N GLY A 806 -6.27 35.71 -2.25
CA GLY A 806 -7.73 35.73 -2.02
C GLY A 806 -8.54 36.03 -3.28
N LYS A 807 -7.91 35.98 -4.46
CA LYS A 807 -8.54 36.27 -5.74
C LYS A 807 -9.38 35.09 -6.19
N CYS A 808 -10.59 35.39 -6.65
CA CYS A 808 -11.59 34.41 -7.06
C CYS A 808 -12.06 34.76 -8.48
N TYR A 809 -12.06 33.77 -9.36
CA TYR A 809 -12.45 33.95 -10.76
C TYR A 809 -13.70 33.12 -11.05
N PHE A 810 -14.58 33.65 -11.89
CA PHE A 810 -15.77 32.99 -12.41
C PHE A 810 -15.79 33.16 -13.93
N ARG A 811 -16.34 32.18 -14.64
CA ARG A 811 -16.43 32.26 -16.09
C ARG A 811 -17.78 32.87 -16.48
N HIS A 812 -17.78 33.75 -17.47
CA HIS A 812 -19.00 34.27 -18.07
C HIS A 812 -18.85 34.19 -19.59
N LYS A 813 -19.61 33.28 -20.21
CA LYS A 813 -19.42 32.90 -21.62
C LYS A 813 -17.97 32.45 -21.84
N SER A 814 -17.19 33.15 -22.65
CA SER A 814 -15.78 32.85 -22.94
C SER A 814 -14.77 33.61 -22.08
N ALA A 815 -15.21 34.50 -21.18
CA ALA A 815 -14.30 35.37 -20.41
C ALA A 815 -14.21 34.96 -18.92
N ASN A 816 -13.00 35.07 -18.35
CA ASN A 816 -12.78 34.89 -16.91
C ASN A 816 -12.89 36.25 -16.20
N ILE A 817 -13.87 36.38 -15.31
CA ILE A 817 -14.16 37.60 -14.53
C ILE A 817 -13.69 37.40 -13.08
N GLU A 818 -13.01 38.38 -12.51
CA GLU A 818 -12.66 38.40 -11.09
C GLU A 818 -13.84 38.94 -10.29
N LEU A 819 -14.29 38.23 -9.26
CA LEU A 819 -15.33 38.69 -8.33
C LEU A 819 -14.75 38.95 -6.96
N THR A 820 -15.23 40.02 -6.31
CA THR A 820 -14.87 40.36 -4.93
C THR A 820 -15.60 39.47 -3.92
N THR A 821 -15.06 39.36 -2.71
CA THR A 821 -15.69 38.58 -1.62
C THR A 821 -17.12 39.02 -1.33
N GLN A 822 -17.45 40.30 -1.52
CA GLN A 822 -18.79 40.83 -1.30
C GLN A 822 -19.76 40.39 -2.42
N GLU A 823 -19.35 40.51 -3.69
CA GLU A 823 -20.15 40.05 -4.84
C GLU A 823 -20.38 38.53 -4.81
N ILE A 824 -19.39 37.77 -4.34
CA ILE A 824 -19.51 36.31 -4.16
C ILE A 824 -20.54 35.96 -3.09
N ARG A 825 -20.54 36.68 -1.97
CA ARG A 825 -21.53 36.50 -0.89
C ARG A 825 -22.93 36.82 -1.39
N GLU A 826 -23.11 37.96 -2.05
CA GLU A 826 -24.39 38.37 -2.62
C GLU A 826 -24.91 37.36 -3.66
N LYS A 827 -24.03 36.88 -4.55
CA LYS A 827 -24.37 35.84 -5.52
C LYS A 827 -24.75 34.52 -4.86
N THR A 828 -24.00 34.07 -3.84
CA THR A 828 -24.28 32.82 -3.11
C THR A 828 -25.60 32.91 -2.34
N ILE A 829 -25.87 34.05 -1.71
CA ILE A 829 -27.13 34.32 -1.00
C ILE A 829 -28.29 34.29 -1.99
N HIS A 830 -28.16 34.96 -3.15
CA HIS A 830 -29.20 34.96 -4.17
C HIS A 830 -29.47 33.56 -4.76
N GLU A 831 -28.42 32.78 -5.05
CA GLU A 831 -28.55 31.39 -5.51
C GLU A 831 -29.28 30.52 -4.47
N GLN A 832 -28.91 30.63 -3.19
CA GLN A 832 -29.57 29.90 -2.11
C GLN A 832 -31.02 30.36 -1.90
N GLU A 833 -31.28 31.67 -1.97
CA GLU A 833 -32.61 32.24 -1.84
C GLU A 833 -33.56 31.74 -2.94
N VAL A 834 -33.08 31.61 -4.18
CA VAL A 834 -33.86 31.02 -5.28
C VAL A 834 -34.18 29.54 -5.01
N VAL A 835 -33.22 28.76 -4.51
CA VAL A 835 -33.43 27.34 -4.15
C VAL A 835 -34.42 27.20 -2.99
N TYR A 836 -34.27 27.99 -1.92
CA TYR A 836 -35.20 27.95 -0.79
C TYR A 836 -36.59 28.45 -1.18
N ASN A 837 -36.70 29.48 -2.01
CA ASN A 837 -38.01 29.98 -2.47
C ASN A 837 -38.73 28.97 -3.37
N THR A 838 -38.01 28.19 -4.18
CA THR A 838 -38.59 27.11 -4.98
C THR A 838 -39.04 25.95 -4.09
N GLU A 839 -38.24 25.59 -3.09
CA GLU A 839 -38.57 24.53 -2.13
C GLU A 839 -39.75 24.91 -1.22
N ILE A 840 -39.80 26.16 -0.73
CA ILE A 840 -40.94 26.69 0.03
C ILE A 840 -42.22 26.63 -0.82
N LYS A 841 -42.15 26.93 -2.11
CA LYS A 841 -43.31 26.78 -3.02
C LYS A 841 -43.74 25.32 -3.16
N ARG A 842 -42.79 24.39 -3.26
CA ARG A 842 -43.05 22.93 -3.31
C ARG A 842 -43.74 22.44 -2.04
N LEU A 843 -43.18 22.73 -0.88
CA LEU A 843 -43.71 22.33 0.43
C LEU A 843 -45.09 22.95 0.71
N ARG A 844 -45.32 24.21 0.30
CA ARG A 844 -46.65 24.83 0.39
C ARG A 844 -47.68 24.11 -0.48
N LYS A 845 -47.30 23.63 -1.67
CA LYS A 845 -48.17 22.85 -2.55
C LYS A 845 -48.51 21.49 -1.94
N GLU A 846 -47.52 20.85 -1.33
CA GLU A 846 -47.66 19.55 -0.65
C GLU A 846 -48.53 19.64 0.61
N LEU A 847 -48.32 20.65 1.45
CA LEU A 847 -49.18 20.95 2.61
C LEU A 847 -50.63 21.21 2.20
N LYS A 848 -50.85 21.90 1.08
CA LYS A 848 -52.20 22.12 0.54
C LYS A 848 -52.85 20.81 0.09
N GLY A 849 -52.06 19.88 -0.48
CA GLY A 849 -52.51 18.54 -0.85
C GLY A 849 -52.88 17.69 0.36
N MET A 850 -52.02 17.63 1.38
CA MET A 850 -52.27 16.85 2.61
C MET A 850 -53.47 17.40 3.40
N ARG A 851 -53.64 18.73 3.48
CA ARG A 851 -54.83 19.33 4.10
C ARG A 851 -56.12 18.97 3.37
N LYS A 852 -56.08 18.86 2.05
CA LYS A 852 -57.23 18.43 1.25
C LYS A 852 -57.59 16.97 1.54
N GLN A 853 -56.59 16.08 1.63
CA GLN A 853 -56.77 14.68 2.00
C GLN A 853 -57.30 14.51 3.44
N LEU A 854 -56.88 15.38 4.36
CA LEU A 854 -57.37 15.36 5.74
C LEU A 854 -58.85 15.78 5.82
N ALA A 855 -59.23 16.82 5.07
CA ALA A 855 -60.62 17.29 4.99
C ALA A 855 -61.55 16.26 4.32
N GLU A 856 -61.05 15.53 3.33
CA GLU A 856 -61.75 14.41 2.69
C GLU A 856 -61.89 13.19 3.63
N ARG A 857 -60.98 13.00 4.59
CA ARG A 857 -61.09 11.96 5.63
C ARG A 857 -62.04 12.33 6.78
N THR A 858 -62.13 13.60 7.16
CA THR A 858 -63.02 14.06 8.24
C THR A 858 -64.47 14.24 7.83
N SER A 859 -64.80 14.15 6.54
CA SER A 859 -66.18 14.23 6.03
C SER A 859 -66.87 12.87 5.84
N GLY A 860 -66.21 11.77 6.22
CA GLY A 860 -66.69 10.38 6.03
C GLY A 860 -67.30 9.71 7.27
N SER A 861 -67.45 10.39 8.41
CA SER A 861 -68.04 9.81 9.63
C SER A 861 -68.94 10.81 10.34
N ASP A 862 -70.22 10.81 9.99
CA ASP A 862 -71.28 11.56 10.69
C ASP A 862 -72.08 10.61 11.59
N SER A 863 -72.36 11.03 12.84
CA SER A 863 -73.66 10.87 13.57
C SER A 863 -73.56 11.29 15.07
N PRO A 864 -74.66 11.72 15.73
CA PRO A 864 -74.76 13.05 16.36
C PRO A 864 -75.15 13.07 17.87
N VAL A 865 -75.52 14.28 18.37
CA VAL A 865 -76.38 14.64 19.56
C VAL A 865 -75.60 15.22 20.79
N PRO A 866 -76.11 16.19 21.61
CA PRO A 866 -76.56 17.58 21.33
C PRO A 866 -76.14 18.66 22.40
N SER A 867 -76.37 19.93 22.06
CA SER A 867 -76.76 21.10 22.90
C SER A 867 -75.97 21.54 24.17
N SER A 868 -75.40 22.75 24.14
CA SER A 868 -75.95 23.94 24.85
C SER A 868 -75.14 25.22 24.58
N SER A 869 -75.78 26.21 23.95
CA SER A 869 -75.41 27.64 23.81
C SER A 869 -75.98 28.47 25.00
N PRO A 870 -75.93 29.83 25.09
CA PRO A 870 -75.40 30.88 24.20
C PRO A 870 -74.53 31.95 24.95
N THR A 871 -74.00 33.04 24.36
CA THR A 871 -74.70 34.35 24.20
C THR A 871 -73.92 35.33 23.28
N SER A 872 -74.64 35.85 22.26
CA SER A 872 -74.65 37.20 21.63
C SER A 872 -73.39 37.92 21.03
N GLN A 873 -73.29 37.86 19.69
CA GLN A 873 -73.26 38.91 18.62
C GLN A 873 -73.23 40.45 18.95
N PRO A 874 -73.17 41.37 17.94
CA PRO A 874 -72.21 41.61 16.84
C PRO A 874 -71.92 43.14 16.62
N VAL A 875 -71.22 43.57 15.55
CA VAL A 875 -71.52 44.71 14.64
C VAL A 875 -70.38 44.91 13.61
N THR A 876 -70.78 45.26 12.39
CA THR A 876 -70.08 45.32 11.08
C THR A 876 -69.51 46.73 10.74
N PRO A 877 -69.29 47.15 9.46
CA PRO A 877 -67.98 47.24 8.76
C PRO A 877 -67.71 48.65 8.15
N GLU A 878 -66.61 48.85 7.38
CA GLU A 878 -66.49 49.78 6.20
C GLU A 878 -65.04 49.74 5.62
N THR A 879 -64.82 49.32 4.36
CA THR A 879 -64.53 50.10 3.11
C THR A 879 -63.25 50.97 3.17
N ASP A 880 -62.37 51.15 2.18
CA ASP A 880 -62.45 50.99 0.72
C ASP A 880 -61.03 51.17 0.09
N LYS A 881 -60.89 50.64 -1.14
CA LYS A 881 -60.10 51.12 -2.30
C LYS A 881 -58.56 51.08 -2.41
N LYS A 882 -58.17 50.60 -3.61
CA LYS A 882 -56.87 50.50 -4.29
C LYS A 882 -56.52 51.76 -5.09
N SER A 883 -55.23 52.04 -5.25
CA SER A 883 -54.50 52.55 -6.45
C SER A 883 -53.13 53.08 -5.97
N HIS A 884 -52.01 53.18 -6.69
CA HIS A 884 -51.53 52.82 -8.03
C HIS A 884 -49.98 52.75 -7.92
N GLU A 885 -49.32 52.14 -8.91
CA GLU A 885 -47.87 52.11 -9.13
C GLU A 885 -47.23 53.51 -9.27
N GLU A 886 -45.97 53.67 -8.84
CA GLU A 886 -44.84 54.07 -9.69
C GLU A 886 -43.52 54.17 -8.88
N VAL A 887 -42.44 53.71 -9.50
CA VAL A 887 -41.00 53.78 -9.17
C VAL A 887 -40.45 55.06 -9.88
N PRO A 888 -39.23 55.66 -9.69
CA PRO A 888 -38.00 55.32 -8.94
C PRO A 888 -37.26 56.52 -8.25
N ILE A 889 -36.01 56.24 -7.80
CA ILE A 889 -34.77 57.07 -7.84
C ILE A 889 -34.25 57.62 -6.50
N ALA A 890 -32.99 57.22 -6.23
CA ALA A 890 -31.87 57.82 -5.50
C ALA A 890 -32.10 59.15 -4.75
N THR A 891 -31.44 59.42 -3.62
CA THR A 891 -30.03 59.85 -3.58
C THR A 891 -29.55 59.92 -2.12
N THR A 892 -28.35 59.36 -1.88
CA THR A 892 -27.23 59.80 -1.04
C THR A 892 -27.46 60.84 0.08
N VAL A 893 -26.86 60.60 1.27
CA VAL A 893 -25.85 61.47 1.95
C VAL A 893 -25.86 61.33 3.49
N GLN A 894 -24.69 60.90 3.99
CA GLN A 894 -23.97 61.25 5.23
C GLN A 894 -24.62 61.16 6.63
N ALA A 895 -23.95 60.29 7.41
CA ALA A 895 -23.23 60.59 8.65
C ALA A 895 -23.95 61.35 9.77
N ARG A 896 -24.04 60.70 10.94
CA ARG A 896 -23.47 61.24 12.18
C ARG A 896 -23.22 60.15 13.21
N THR A 897 -22.08 60.30 13.84
CA THR A 897 -21.59 59.70 15.07
C THR A 897 -22.62 59.83 16.20
N ASP A 898 -22.60 58.91 17.17
CA ASP A 898 -22.16 59.27 18.52
C ASP A 898 -21.96 58.05 19.43
N HIS A 899 -20.85 58.14 20.16
CA HIS A 899 -20.42 57.25 21.23
C HIS A 899 -21.35 57.34 22.44
N VAL A 900 -21.63 56.19 23.08
CA VAL A 900 -21.64 56.11 24.56
C VAL A 900 -21.02 54.78 24.99
N LYS A 901 -19.93 54.89 25.75
CA LYS A 901 -19.33 53.84 26.59
C LYS A 901 -20.13 53.71 27.90
N LYS A 902 -20.22 52.49 28.41
CA LYS A 902 -20.11 52.10 29.84
C LYS A 902 -19.83 50.58 29.83
N GLN A 903 -18.65 50.08 30.23
CA GLN A 903 -18.15 49.96 31.63
C GLN A 903 -19.23 49.37 32.55
N ASP A 904 -19.02 48.30 33.30
CA ASP A 904 -17.78 47.63 33.68
C ASP A 904 -18.14 46.29 34.34
N GLU A 905 -17.14 45.42 34.35
CA GLU A 905 -16.73 44.59 35.50
C GLU A 905 -17.39 43.24 35.85
N CYS A 906 -16.41 42.35 36.10
CA CYS A 906 -16.37 41.19 36.97
C CYS A 906 -16.91 39.86 36.43
N GLU A 907 -16.18 38.75 36.49
CA GLU A 907 -14.76 38.47 36.71
C GLU A 907 -14.67 36.93 36.65
N ASN A 908 -13.53 36.41 36.16
CA ASN A 908 -12.84 35.20 36.63
C ASN A 908 -13.57 33.84 36.64
N HIS A 909 -12.96 32.71 36.32
CA HIS A 909 -11.68 32.36 35.72
C HIS A 909 -11.74 30.83 35.59
N ALA A 910 -10.96 30.32 34.62
CA ALA A 910 -10.21 29.08 34.74
C ALA A 910 -10.97 27.73 34.75
N CYS A 911 -10.58 26.94 33.75
CA CYS A 911 -9.75 25.75 33.93
C CYS A 911 -10.38 24.38 33.65
N VAL A 912 -9.57 23.62 32.90
CA VAL A 912 -9.30 22.18 33.04
C VAL A 912 -10.21 21.26 32.25
N VAL A 913 -9.67 20.85 31.10
CA VAL A 913 -9.37 19.44 30.74
C VAL A 913 -10.39 18.40 31.21
N MET A 914 -11.05 17.76 30.25
CA MET A 914 -10.84 16.34 29.96
C MET A 914 -10.98 16.09 28.47
#